data_AF-A0AAE5ZKY8-F1
#
_entry.id   AF-A0AAE5ZKY8-F1
#
_cell.length_a   1.000
_cell.length_b   1.000
_cell.length_c   1.000
_cell.angle_alpha   90.00
_cell.angle_beta   90.00
_cell.angle_gamma   90.00
#
_symmetry.space_group_name_H-M   'P 1'
#
loop_
_entity.id
_entity.type
_entity.pdbx_description
1 polymer ?
#
loop_
_entity_poly.entity_id
_entity_poly.type
_entity_poly.pdbx_seq_one_letter_code
_entity_poly.pdbx_strand_id
1 'polypeptide(L)'
;MSVAKFVAANGREAMRQVREAMGPDAVVLSNRTVEGGVEIVAMRDADLGSVQATAQVYVPPAPVAEPTAIGDLRGELQSMRAMLERQLAGISPAQSAVPSAAAHGVAASDPLRESLFEWMVGAGFSGQLARTLLARLPLGYDRPAAMGWIRTELASKLPVLGDEDSLFAQGGVLALVGPTGVGKTTTTAKLAARFVLRHGADKLALLTTDSFRIGAHEQLRIYGDILGVPVHAVKDAADLRFALAAMKDKHLVIIDTVGMSQRDRSLSEQIAMLAGVPAPVQRVLLLNGASHGDTLNEVVHAYRHDAAPDGGGIDGCIISKLDEATHLGSVLDVVIRHRLPVFYASTGQRVPEHLELANSTALVERAFLTPRRGSVFADADAARRRSAGTDDEAPARGGADEVLRSLTDSADALSQCVAELNGAGLGLDLARSLWQQRSAGAPALRAMSQQVREAVCRDVTRQCEQYVLASAATLQVAVPGRRTPQPMQHTLWLADRDGMPLAATVTPTGRAGQPLGEAESDAASLRAAMSAARKVVNLIDAVPTAATLARWQQAGERWVASARKTARVVSAGAAWKLDALADTLTFHAVGEDTVREREAVRWLASAEVRVPDSPVRGKGTPEGGIDACLVVARLADRATGELLDTRYLLCDPALAQDAAQVARWALWTDAADARLRTLRHAIDHFAQDAESGHAAGAALAALQLGLAVLRLEHAPTAAAPAFLARLAGRTVRQGVPVPGTVLNEGMGRMLALLDVLENYPGRGTAVPAEAMEVLQ
;
A
#
# COMPACT_ATOMS: atom_id res chain seq x y z
N MET A 1 -45.93 8.56 45.50
CA MET A 1 -44.51 8.98 45.47
C MET A 1 -44.03 9.41 46.85
N SER A 2 -43.30 8.51 47.51
CA SER A 2 -42.62 8.77 48.78
C SER A 2 -41.10 8.66 48.58
N VAL A 3 -40.46 9.75 48.15
CA VAL A 3 -38.99 9.85 48.09
C VAL A 3 -38.47 10.10 49.51
N ALA A 4 -37.47 9.36 49.95
CA ALA A 4 -36.87 9.51 51.28
C ALA A 4 -35.35 9.64 51.22
N LYS A 5 -34.78 10.29 52.25
CA LYS A 5 -33.36 10.63 52.37
C LYS A 5 -32.78 10.02 53.65
N PHE A 6 -31.63 9.37 53.50
CA PHE A 6 -30.91 8.65 54.54
C PHE A 6 -29.47 9.18 54.62
N VAL A 7 -28.91 9.30 55.82
CA VAL A 7 -27.54 9.78 56.02
C VAL A 7 -26.85 8.89 57.06
N ALA A 8 -25.66 8.39 56.75
CA ALA A 8 -24.87 7.57 57.65
C ALA A 8 -23.36 7.85 57.48
N ALA A 9 -22.54 7.49 58.46
CA ALA A 9 -21.10 7.74 58.47
C ALA A 9 -20.35 7.18 57.24
N ASN A 10 -20.91 6.17 56.56
CA ASN A 10 -20.39 5.60 55.34
C ASN A 10 -21.53 5.09 54.44
N GLY A 11 -21.27 4.97 53.14
CA GLY A 11 -22.26 4.55 52.15
C GLY A 11 -22.79 3.13 52.34
N ARG A 12 -22.06 2.24 53.02
CA ARG A 12 -22.50 0.86 53.28
C ARG A 12 -23.61 0.81 54.34
N GLU A 13 -23.53 1.66 55.37
CA GLU A 13 -24.62 1.82 56.33
C GLU A 13 -25.79 2.63 55.78
N ALA A 14 -25.54 3.66 54.96
CA ALA A 14 -26.62 4.38 54.28
C ALA A 14 -27.43 3.46 53.36
N MET A 15 -26.76 2.60 52.57
CA MET A 15 -27.44 1.57 51.77
C MET A 15 -28.13 0.48 52.59
N ARG A 16 -27.67 0.20 53.83
CA ARG A 16 -28.38 -0.70 54.74
C ARG A 16 -29.68 -0.05 55.21
N GLN A 17 -29.64 1.20 55.65
CA GLN A 17 -30.82 1.97 56.05
C GLN A 17 -31.85 2.08 54.91
N VAL A 18 -31.41 2.37 53.69
CA VAL A 18 -32.28 2.38 52.49
C VAL A 18 -32.99 1.03 52.31
N ARG A 19 -32.27 -0.10 52.42
CA ARG A 19 -32.86 -1.43 52.25
C ARG A 19 -33.74 -1.88 53.42
N GLU A 20 -33.41 -1.49 54.65
CA GLU A 20 -34.25 -1.73 55.84
C GLU A 20 -35.56 -0.92 55.78
N ALA A 21 -35.53 0.32 55.25
CA ALA A 21 -36.70 1.21 55.22
C ALA A 21 -37.56 1.11 53.95
N MET A 22 -36.98 0.76 52.80
CA MET A 22 -37.67 0.75 51.50
C MET A 22 -37.69 -0.62 50.79
N GLY A 23 -37.00 -1.63 51.33
CA GLY A 23 -36.90 -2.97 50.75
C GLY A 23 -35.66 -3.17 49.87
N PRO A 24 -35.41 -4.41 49.39
CA PRO A 24 -34.24 -4.70 48.56
C PRO A 24 -34.27 -3.98 47.21
N ASP A 25 -35.46 -3.73 46.68
CA ASP A 25 -35.78 -3.16 45.36
C ASP A 25 -35.93 -1.62 45.40
N ALA A 26 -35.26 -0.98 46.36
CA ALA A 26 -35.25 0.47 46.50
C ALA A 26 -34.29 1.12 45.49
N VAL A 27 -34.84 1.93 44.58
CA VAL A 27 -34.10 2.66 43.55
C VAL A 27 -33.47 3.90 44.16
N VAL A 28 -32.14 3.98 44.13
CA VAL A 28 -31.37 5.15 44.57
C VAL A 28 -31.39 6.21 43.47
N LEU A 29 -31.97 7.37 43.79
CA LEU A 29 -32.06 8.54 42.91
C LEU A 29 -30.84 9.46 43.02
N SER A 30 -30.20 9.49 44.19
CA SER A 30 -29.02 10.32 44.45
C SER A 30 -28.15 9.73 45.55
N ASN A 31 -26.84 9.87 45.42
CA ASN A 31 -25.85 9.50 46.43
C ASN A 31 -24.75 10.56 46.42
N ARG A 32 -24.50 11.22 47.55
CA ARG A 32 -23.47 12.26 47.70
C ARG A 32 -22.78 12.20 49.05
N THR A 33 -21.48 12.47 49.06
CA THR A 33 -20.71 12.67 50.31
C THR A 33 -21.05 14.04 50.90
N VAL A 34 -21.22 14.10 52.21
CA VAL A 34 -21.58 15.31 52.99
C VAL A 34 -20.73 15.37 54.26
N GLU A 35 -20.63 16.52 54.92
CA GLU A 35 -20.00 16.58 56.24
C GLU A 35 -20.74 15.65 57.22
N GLY A 36 -19.99 14.73 57.82
CA GLY A 36 -20.54 13.65 58.67
C GLY A 36 -20.80 12.31 57.97
N GLY A 37 -20.66 12.20 56.64
CA GLY A 37 -20.69 10.89 55.97
C GLY A 37 -21.23 10.89 54.54
N VAL A 38 -22.19 10.00 54.27
CA VAL A 38 -22.78 9.77 52.94
C VAL A 38 -24.30 9.88 53.04
N GLU A 39 -24.86 10.69 52.14
CA GLU A 39 -26.29 10.97 52.00
C GLU A 39 -26.84 10.27 50.75
N ILE A 40 -27.88 9.47 50.92
CA ILE A 40 -28.53 8.70 49.86
C ILE A 40 -30.03 9.00 49.83
N VAL A 41 -30.56 9.29 48.65
CA VAL A 41 -31.98 9.57 48.40
C VAL A 41 -32.54 8.45 47.52
N ALA A 42 -33.67 7.85 47.91
CA ALA A 42 -34.23 6.68 47.26
C ALA A 42 -35.77 6.70 47.20
N MET A 43 -36.33 5.86 46.32
CA MET A 43 -37.76 5.55 46.21
C MET A 43 -37.97 4.05 45.92
N ARG A 44 -39.22 3.62 45.76
CA ARG A 44 -39.58 2.23 45.41
C ARG A 44 -40.08 2.15 43.97
N ASP A 45 -39.75 1.05 43.30
CA ASP A 45 -39.89 0.86 41.85
C ASP A 45 -41.34 0.79 41.34
N ALA A 46 -42.31 0.54 42.24
CA ALA A 46 -43.73 0.34 41.90
C ALA A 46 -44.51 1.61 41.47
N ASP A 47 -43.90 2.80 41.53
CA ASP A 47 -44.55 4.09 41.22
C ASP A 47 -44.39 4.54 39.73
N LEU A 48 -43.72 3.75 38.87
CA LEU A 48 -43.29 4.15 37.52
C LEU A 48 -44.06 3.46 36.37
N GLY A 49 -45.27 3.91 36.05
CA GLY A 49 -45.96 3.44 34.83
C GLY A 49 -47.33 4.02 34.52
N SER A 50 -47.39 5.12 33.74
CA SER A 50 -48.60 5.52 33.03
C SER A 50 -48.36 6.48 31.84
N VAL A 51 -49.22 6.31 30.81
CA VAL A 51 -49.49 7.20 29.64
C VAL A 51 -48.49 7.21 28.47
N GLN A 52 -49.05 7.13 27.25
CA GLN A 52 -48.45 7.55 25.97
C GLN A 52 -49.61 7.92 25.00
N ALA A 53 -49.69 9.16 24.49
CA ALA A 53 -50.68 9.67 23.51
C ALA A 53 -50.42 11.17 23.22
N THR A 54 -50.67 11.81 22.06
CA THR A 54 -51.05 11.44 20.67
C THR A 54 -50.98 12.70 19.78
N ALA A 55 -50.49 12.64 18.52
CA ALA A 55 -50.81 13.62 17.44
C ALA A 55 -50.31 13.17 16.04
N GLN A 56 -50.77 13.83 14.96
CA GLN A 56 -50.37 13.56 13.56
C GLN A 56 -50.48 14.80 12.62
N VAL A 57 -49.57 14.88 11.62
CA VAL A 57 -49.78 15.39 10.22
C VAL A 57 -49.85 16.92 9.89
N TYR A 58 -48.69 17.46 9.46
CA TYR A 58 -48.40 18.05 8.11
C TYR A 58 -48.66 19.55 7.69
N VAL A 59 -47.53 20.19 7.30
CA VAL A 59 -47.27 21.30 6.30
C VAL A 59 -47.44 22.81 6.64
N PRO A 60 -46.47 23.68 6.20
CA PRO A 60 -46.50 25.16 6.34
C PRO A 60 -46.81 25.90 5.01
N PRO A 61 -46.93 27.25 5.04
CA PRO A 61 -45.79 28.08 4.58
C PRO A 61 -45.45 29.29 5.48
N ALA A 62 -44.44 30.07 5.09
CA ALA A 62 -43.72 31.12 5.86
C ALA A 62 -44.25 32.57 5.54
N PRO A 63 -43.62 33.72 5.96
CA PRO A 63 -42.34 33.93 6.68
C PRO A 63 -42.26 35.10 7.73
N VAL A 64 -41.03 35.38 8.19
CA VAL A 64 -40.48 36.64 8.80
C VAL A 64 -40.70 36.93 10.30
N ALA A 65 -39.61 36.83 11.11
CA ALA A 65 -39.06 37.92 11.97
C ALA A 65 -37.84 37.47 12.83
N GLU A 66 -36.81 38.33 12.92
CA GLU A 66 -35.78 38.38 13.98
C GLU A 66 -36.06 39.64 14.88
N PRO A 67 -35.26 40.09 15.90
CA PRO A 67 -33.93 39.62 16.36
C PRO A 67 -33.59 39.72 17.89
N THR A 68 -32.39 39.20 18.26
CA THR A 68 -31.52 39.55 19.44
C THR A 68 -32.04 39.35 20.89
N ALA A 69 -31.23 39.38 21.97
CA ALA A 69 -29.86 38.95 22.38
C ALA A 69 -29.63 39.46 23.85
N ILE A 70 -28.52 39.31 24.62
CA ILE A 70 -27.13 38.80 24.50
C ILE A 70 -26.72 38.23 25.90
N GLY A 71 -25.75 37.30 25.99
CA GLY A 71 -24.99 36.99 27.24
C GLY A 71 -25.38 35.66 27.93
N ASP A 72 -24.52 34.99 28.73
CA ASP A 72 -23.13 35.28 29.11
C ASP A 72 -22.29 33.99 29.27
N LEU A 73 -21.18 33.89 28.52
CA LEU A 73 -20.06 32.96 28.79
C LEU A 73 -18.79 33.31 28.00
N ARG A 74 -18.91 34.10 26.91
CA ARG A 74 -17.77 34.49 26.06
C ARG A 74 -16.96 35.68 26.61
N GLY A 75 -17.45 36.36 27.65
CA GLY A 75 -16.81 37.55 28.25
C GLY A 75 -15.67 37.22 29.22
N GLU A 76 -15.84 36.23 30.10
CA GLU A 76 -14.85 35.92 31.15
C GLU A 76 -13.52 35.40 30.58
N LEU A 77 -13.55 34.67 29.46
CA LEU A 77 -12.35 34.23 28.76
C LEU A 77 -11.63 35.38 28.00
N GLN A 78 -12.25 36.55 27.86
CA GLN A 78 -11.62 37.73 27.27
C GLN A 78 -11.03 38.68 28.33
N SER A 79 -11.66 38.80 29.50
CA SER A 79 -11.15 39.63 30.60
C SER A 79 -9.79 39.14 31.13
N MET A 80 -9.59 37.83 31.24
CA MET A 80 -8.30 37.26 31.66
C MET A 80 -7.17 37.57 30.66
N ARG A 81 -7.46 37.63 29.35
CA ARG A 81 -6.44 37.91 28.33
C ARG A 81 -6.00 39.37 28.33
N ALA A 82 -6.95 40.30 28.45
CA ALA A 82 -6.68 41.74 28.51
C ALA A 82 -5.88 42.15 29.76
N MET A 83 -5.88 41.33 30.83
CA MET A 83 -5.07 41.56 32.03
C MET A 83 -3.59 41.21 31.81
N LEU A 84 -3.30 40.12 31.10
CA LEU A 84 -1.93 39.72 30.73
C LEU A 84 -1.29 40.70 29.72
N GLU A 85 -2.07 41.12 28.71
CA GLU A 85 -1.63 42.09 27.70
C GLU A 85 -1.17 43.43 28.33
N ARG A 86 -1.70 43.80 29.52
CA ARG A 86 -1.30 45.02 30.26
C ARG A 86 -0.03 44.89 31.08
N GLN A 87 0.46 43.69 31.40
CA GLN A 87 1.72 43.52 32.15
C GLN A 87 2.96 43.55 31.24
N LEU A 88 2.79 43.25 29.94
CA LEU A 88 3.90 43.20 28.97
C LEU A 88 4.22 44.57 28.31
N ALA A 89 3.31 45.55 28.39
CA ALA A 89 3.54 46.91 27.88
C ALA A 89 4.46 47.78 28.78
N GLY A 90 5.17 47.17 29.73
CA GLY A 90 5.77 47.85 30.89
C GLY A 90 7.27 48.13 30.87
N ILE A 91 8.03 47.67 29.87
CA ILE A 91 9.47 47.93 29.78
C ILE A 91 9.84 48.48 28.39
N SER A 92 10.32 49.73 28.39
CA SER A 92 11.22 50.27 27.36
C SER A 92 12.48 50.77 28.05
N PRO A 93 13.66 50.55 27.45
CA PRO A 93 14.72 51.56 27.49
C PRO A 93 14.93 52.13 26.09
N ALA A 94 15.03 53.46 26.00
CA ALA A 94 15.42 54.15 24.78
C ALA A 94 16.91 54.52 24.82
N GLN A 95 17.45 54.90 23.65
CA GLN A 95 18.72 55.61 23.46
C GLN A 95 20.02 54.88 23.81
N SER A 96 20.71 54.39 22.76
CA SER A 96 22.12 54.76 22.52
C SER A 96 22.39 54.71 21.02
N ALA A 97 23.06 55.71 20.45
CA ALA A 97 23.41 55.73 19.03
C ALA A 97 24.86 56.20 18.83
N VAL A 98 25.71 55.32 18.31
CA VAL A 98 27.06 55.62 17.79
C VAL A 98 27.25 54.72 16.55
N PRO A 99 27.72 55.25 15.39
CA PRO A 99 27.71 54.49 14.14
C PRO A 99 29.01 53.71 13.87
N SER A 100 28.88 52.60 13.17
CA SER A 100 29.94 52.07 12.29
C SER A 100 29.30 51.48 11.03
N ALA A 101 30.00 51.56 9.90
CA ALA A 101 29.44 51.26 8.58
C ALA A 101 29.93 49.92 8.01
N ALA A 102 29.18 49.42 7.03
CA ALA A 102 29.53 48.36 6.08
C ALA A 102 29.74 46.93 6.61
N ALA A 103 28.68 46.12 6.55
CA ALA A 103 28.73 44.77 5.98
C ALA A 103 27.34 44.28 5.53
N HIS A 104 27.22 43.94 4.24
CA HIS A 104 26.25 43.01 3.61
C HIS A 104 24.82 42.88 4.19
N GLY A 105 23.83 43.33 3.43
CA GLY A 105 22.41 43.06 3.70
C GLY A 105 22.06 41.57 3.60
N VAL A 106 21.10 41.14 4.43
CA VAL A 106 20.58 39.76 4.41
C VAL A 106 19.78 39.54 3.12
N ALA A 107 20.33 38.74 2.21
CA ALA A 107 19.60 38.30 1.03
C ALA A 107 18.42 37.40 1.43
N ALA A 108 17.27 37.55 0.75
CA ALA A 108 16.18 36.60 0.86
C ALA A 108 16.67 35.18 0.48
N SER A 109 16.17 34.13 1.14
CA SER A 109 16.58 32.77 0.81
C SER A 109 16.17 32.43 -0.62
N ASP A 110 17.11 31.85 -1.37
CA ASP A 110 16.89 31.33 -2.72
C ASP A 110 15.95 30.11 -2.63
N PRO A 111 14.69 30.21 -3.09
CA PRO A 111 13.70 29.15 -2.88
C PRO A 111 14.05 27.86 -3.63
N LEU A 112 14.81 27.97 -4.73
CA LEU A 112 15.31 26.79 -5.44
C LEU A 112 16.33 26.06 -4.57
N ARG A 113 17.35 26.76 -4.05
CA ARG A 113 18.36 26.16 -3.15
C ARG A 113 17.74 25.59 -1.88
N GLU A 114 16.73 26.23 -1.31
CA GLU A 114 15.99 25.72 -0.15
C GLU A 114 15.24 24.41 -0.49
N SER A 115 14.49 24.38 -1.59
CA SER A 115 13.79 23.16 -2.04
C SER A 115 14.74 22.02 -2.45
N LEU A 116 15.97 22.31 -2.85
CA LEU A 116 17.00 21.32 -3.17
C LEU A 116 17.68 20.80 -1.90
N PHE A 117 17.87 21.66 -0.90
CA PHE A 117 18.38 21.27 0.42
C PHE A 117 17.47 20.24 1.08
N GLU A 118 16.16 20.50 1.12
CA GLU A 118 15.17 19.55 1.66
C GLU A 118 15.12 18.24 0.86
N TRP A 119 15.24 18.31 -0.47
CA TRP A 119 15.30 17.13 -1.33
C TRP A 119 16.51 16.22 -0.99
N MET A 120 17.67 16.81 -0.73
CA MET A 120 18.90 16.10 -0.33
C MET A 120 18.81 15.54 1.10
N VAL A 121 18.35 16.31 2.08
CA VAL A 121 18.21 15.81 3.46
C VAL A 121 17.18 14.68 3.55
N GLY A 122 16.06 14.78 2.81
CA GLY A 122 15.08 13.68 2.71
C GLY A 122 15.59 12.43 1.99
N ALA A 123 16.77 12.46 1.37
CA ALA A 123 17.46 11.26 0.84
C ALA A 123 18.44 10.65 1.87
N GLY A 124 18.67 11.31 3.01
CA GLY A 124 19.54 10.88 4.10
C GLY A 124 20.91 11.57 4.15
N PHE A 125 21.24 12.46 3.20
CA PHE A 125 22.52 13.19 3.21
C PHE A 125 22.53 14.25 4.33
N SER A 126 23.66 14.45 5.01
CA SER A 126 23.76 15.50 6.05
C SER A 126 23.56 16.91 5.50
N GLY A 127 23.07 17.80 6.36
CA GLY A 127 22.95 19.22 6.06
C GLY A 127 24.29 19.91 5.75
N GLN A 128 25.41 19.35 6.21
CA GLN A 128 26.76 19.85 5.90
C GLN A 128 27.14 19.57 4.45
N LEU A 129 26.98 18.33 3.98
CA LEU A 129 27.25 17.97 2.58
C LEU A 129 26.28 18.71 1.63
N ALA A 130 24.99 18.76 1.97
CA ALA A 130 23.99 19.48 1.18
C ALA A 130 24.31 20.98 1.02
N ARG A 131 24.66 21.68 2.11
CA ARG A 131 25.09 23.10 2.03
C ARG A 131 26.38 23.27 1.21
N THR A 132 27.33 22.36 1.35
CA THR A 132 28.62 22.41 0.64
C THR A 132 28.45 22.25 -0.88
N LEU A 133 27.51 21.41 -1.33
CA LEU A 133 27.18 21.25 -2.75
C LEU A 133 26.34 22.42 -3.28
N LEU A 134 25.33 22.88 -2.54
CA LEU A 134 24.46 23.99 -2.98
C LEU A 134 25.18 25.36 -3.04
N ALA A 135 26.25 25.53 -2.25
CA ALA A 135 27.16 26.68 -2.36
C ALA A 135 28.02 26.67 -3.63
N ARG A 136 28.12 25.52 -4.32
CA ARG A 136 28.87 25.34 -5.58
C ARG A 136 27.96 25.20 -6.81
N LEU A 137 26.63 25.14 -6.60
CA LEU A 137 25.64 25.05 -7.67
C LEU A 137 25.74 26.27 -8.61
N PRO A 138 25.93 26.08 -9.93
CA PRO A 138 25.98 27.17 -10.90
C PRO A 138 24.73 28.06 -10.91
N LEU A 139 24.93 29.34 -11.23
CA LEU A 139 23.83 30.31 -11.38
C LEU A 139 23.07 30.07 -12.69
N GLY A 140 21.75 30.32 -12.67
CA GLY A 140 20.89 30.20 -13.84
C GLY A 140 20.38 28.80 -14.16
N TYR A 141 20.68 27.79 -13.34
CA TYR A 141 20.10 26.45 -13.48
C TYR A 141 18.66 26.41 -12.95
N ASP A 142 17.79 25.69 -13.65
CA ASP A 142 16.45 25.36 -13.18
C ASP A 142 16.47 24.13 -12.23
N ARG A 143 15.30 23.72 -11.72
CA ARG A 143 15.24 22.60 -10.76
C ARG A 143 15.68 21.25 -11.36
N PRO A 144 15.24 20.85 -12.58
CA PRO A 144 15.79 19.69 -13.27
C PRO A 144 17.32 19.72 -13.46
N ALA A 145 17.88 20.81 -14.00
CA ALA A 145 19.32 20.93 -14.25
C ALA A 145 20.14 20.90 -12.94
N ALA A 146 19.66 21.59 -11.90
CA ALA A 146 20.28 21.55 -10.58
C ALA A 146 20.24 20.16 -9.94
N MET A 147 19.10 19.45 -10.04
CA MET A 147 18.97 18.06 -9.56
C MET A 147 19.85 17.08 -10.36
N GLY A 148 20.11 17.34 -11.64
CA GLY A 148 21.08 16.59 -12.45
C GLY A 148 22.52 16.86 -11.99
N TRP A 149 22.91 18.12 -11.88
CA TRP A 149 24.24 18.53 -11.45
C TRP A 149 24.61 18.01 -10.04
N ILE A 150 23.68 18.05 -9.08
CA ILE A 150 23.90 17.53 -7.72
C ILE A 150 24.24 16.03 -7.75
N ARG A 151 23.57 15.23 -8.59
CA ARG A 151 23.88 13.80 -8.75
C ARG A 151 25.23 13.58 -9.39
N THR A 152 25.57 14.32 -10.45
CA THR A 152 26.86 14.22 -11.13
C THR A 152 28.01 14.55 -10.17
N GLU A 153 27.88 15.61 -9.37
CA GLU A 153 28.86 15.92 -8.34
C GLU A 153 28.94 14.80 -7.29
N LEU A 154 27.83 14.33 -6.71
CA LEU A 154 27.84 13.23 -5.74
C LEU A 154 28.51 11.97 -6.29
N ALA A 155 28.19 11.56 -7.52
CA ALA A 155 28.77 10.38 -8.16
C ALA A 155 30.27 10.55 -8.45
N SER A 156 30.73 11.77 -8.75
CA SER A 156 32.16 12.08 -8.93
C SER A 156 32.98 12.11 -7.64
N LYS A 157 32.33 12.24 -6.47
CA LYS A 157 32.98 12.27 -5.15
C LYS A 157 32.82 10.97 -4.35
N LEU A 158 32.08 10.00 -4.89
CA LEU A 158 31.86 8.67 -4.31
C LEU A 158 32.90 7.68 -4.87
N PRO A 159 34.00 7.39 -4.15
CA PRO A 159 35.01 6.45 -4.64
C PRO A 159 34.45 5.03 -4.67
N VAL A 160 34.62 4.36 -5.81
CA VAL A 160 34.20 2.96 -6.02
C VAL A 160 35.34 2.14 -6.62
N LEU A 161 35.31 0.84 -6.42
CA LEU A 161 36.19 -0.11 -7.11
C LEU A 161 35.86 -0.11 -8.61
N GLY A 162 36.80 0.35 -9.44
CA GLY A 162 36.58 0.48 -10.89
C GLY A 162 36.51 -0.85 -11.65
N ASP A 163 37.18 -1.89 -11.13
CA ASP A 163 37.18 -3.24 -11.69
C ASP A 163 37.32 -4.29 -10.58
N GLU A 164 36.54 -5.35 -10.70
CA GLU A 164 36.54 -6.50 -9.79
C GLU A 164 37.61 -7.53 -10.14
N ASP A 165 37.89 -7.74 -11.43
CA ASP A 165 38.88 -8.74 -11.85
C ASP A 165 40.29 -8.30 -11.44
N SER A 166 40.57 -7.00 -11.37
CA SER A 166 41.76 -6.42 -10.74
C SER A 166 41.88 -6.76 -9.24
N LEU A 167 40.79 -6.68 -8.47
CA LEU A 167 40.79 -7.05 -7.04
C LEU A 167 41.07 -8.55 -6.86
N PHE A 168 40.41 -9.39 -7.65
CA PHE A 168 40.63 -10.84 -7.58
C PHE A 168 41.99 -11.26 -8.16
N ALA A 169 42.52 -10.57 -9.17
CA ALA A 169 43.86 -10.81 -9.71
C ALA A 169 44.98 -10.40 -8.76
N GLN A 170 44.78 -9.35 -7.94
CA GLN A 170 45.71 -8.95 -6.88
C GLN A 170 45.87 -10.05 -5.81
N GLY A 171 44.77 -10.69 -5.42
CA GLY A 171 44.78 -11.76 -4.42
C GLY A 171 45.20 -11.29 -3.01
N GLY A 172 45.78 -12.21 -2.24
CA GLY A 172 46.27 -11.94 -0.88
C GLY A 172 45.27 -12.30 0.22
N VAL A 173 45.22 -11.50 1.29
CA VAL A 173 44.37 -11.76 2.47
C VAL A 173 43.37 -10.63 2.65
N LEU A 174 42.08 -10.94 2.60
CA LEU A 174 40.98 -9.97 2.68
C LEU A 174 40.12 -10.26 3.91
N ALA A 175 40.11 -9.35 4.89
CA ALA A 175 39.32 -9.47 6.11
C ALA A 175 38.07 -8.61 6.05
N LEU A 176 36.90 -9.23 6.15
CA LEU A 176 35.63 -8.51 6.33
C LEU A 176 35.50 -8.12 7.80
N VAL A 177 35.45 -6.82 8.08
CA VAL A 177 35.33 -6.28 9.45
C VAL A 177 34.05 -5.45 9.59
N GLY A 178 33.61 -5.18 10.83
CA GLY A 178 32.46 -4.33 11.11
C GLY A 178 31.49 -4.90 12.15
N PRO A 179 30.39 -4.17 12.46
CA PRO A 179 29.51 -4.46 13.58
C PRO A 179 28.86 -5.85 13.65
N THR A 180 28.28 -6.17 14.81
CA THR A 180 27.32 -7.28 14.96
C THR A 180 26.14 -7.12 13.99
N GLY A 181 25.62 -8.22 13.45
CA GLY A 181 24.46 -8.20 12.55
C GLY A 181 24.68 -7.58 11.15
N VAL A 182 25.83 -6.97 10.86
CA VAL A 182 26.10 -6.23 9.61
C VAL A 182 26.17 -7.11 8.35
N GLY A 183 26.19 -8.44 8.48
CA GLY A 183 26.16 -9.39 7.36
C GLY A 183 27.52 -9.87 6.84
N LYS A 184 28.58 -9.84 7.66
CA LYS A 184 29.93 -10.33 7.29
C LYS A 184 29.90 -11.75 6.73
N THR A 185 29.43 -12.73 7.50
CA THR A 185 29.44 -14.16 7.12
C THR A 185 28.73 -14.43 5.79
N THR A 186 27.59 -13.78 5.56
CA THR A 186 26.84 -13.86 4.30
C THR A 186 27.58 -13.17 3.15
N THR A 187 28.28 -12.06 3.41
CA THR A 187 29.10 -11.35 2.42
C THR A 187 30.36 -12.14 2.06
N THR A 188 31.00 -12.78 3.05
CA THR A 188 32.11 -13.73 2.85
C THR A 188 31.69 -14.84 1.88
N ALA A 189 30.53 -15.46 2.12
CA ALA A 189 29.98 -16.49 1.23
C ALA A 189 29.71 -15.99 -0.20
N LYS A 190 29.24 -14.74 -0.37
CA LYS A 190 29.02 -14.14 -1.69
C LYS A 190 30.33 -13.83 -2.43
N LEU A 191 31.32 -13.26 -1.75
CA LEU A 191 32.65 -13.01 -2.33
C LEU A 191 33.34 -14.33 -2.71
N ALA A 192 33.26 -15.33 -1.82
CA ALA A 192 33.76 -16.68 -2.09
C ALA A 192 33.11 -17.27 -3.35
N ALA A 193 31.78 -17.27 -3.44
CA ALA A 193 31.07 -17.76 -4.61
C ALA A 193 31.43 -17.00 -5.91
N ARG A 194 31.55 -15.67 -5.87
CA ARG A 194 31.99 -14.86 -7.02
C ARG A 194 33.41 -15.19 -7.47
N PHE A 195 34.34 -15.40 -6.54
CA PHE A 195 35.73 -15.79 -6.85
C PHE A 195 35.81 -17.22 -7.40
N VAL A 196 35.16 -18.18 -6.76
CA VAL A 196 35.16 -19.61 -7.16
C VAL A 196 34.63 -19.78 -8.58
N LEU A 197 33.55 -19.06 -8.95
CA LEU A 197 32.96 -19.08 -10.29
C LEU A 197 33.89 -18.53 -11.40
N ARG A 198 34.97 -17.83 -11.06
CA ARG A 198 35.95 -17.29 -12.03
C ARG A 198 37.30 -18.03 -12.01
N HIS A 199 37.78 -18.38 -10.81
CA HIS A 199 39.17 -18.79 -10.62
C HIS A 199 39.35 -20.23 -10.11
N GLY A 200 38.29 -20.89 -9.66
CA GLY A 200 38.33 -22.22 -9.05
C GLY A 200 38.36 -22.19 -7.51
N ALA A 201 37.88 -23.27 -6.89
CA ALA A 201 37.86 -23.44 -5.44
C ALA A 201 39.23 -23.78 -4.84
N ASP A 202 40.12 -24.38 -5.63
CA ASP A 202 41.49 -24.75 -5.29
C ASP A 202 42.37 -23.57 -4.84
N LYS A 203 42.07 -22.36 -5.35
CA LYS A 203 42.83 -21.13 -5.11
C LYS A 203 42.30 -20.27 -3.97
N LEU A 204 41.18 -20.64 -3.38
CA LEU A 204 40.54 -19.93 -2.27
C LEU A 204 40.71 -20.70 -0.97
N ALA A 205 40.87 -19.98 0.14
CA ALA A 205 40.58 -20.51 1.47
C ALA A 205 39.71 -19.54 2.26
N LEU A 206 38.93 -20.09 3.20
CA LEU A 206 38.09 -19.31 4.10
C LEU A 206 38.56 -19.51 5.54
N LEU A 207 38.72 -18.40 6.24
CA LEU A 207 38.99 -18.36 7.68
C LEU A 207 37.79 -17.72 8.38
N THR A 208 37.51 -18.13 9.62
CA THR A 208 36.58 -17.39 10.48
C THR A 208 37.09 -17.26 11.91
N THR A 209 36.90 -16.07 12.48
CA THR A 209 37.18 -15.78 13.89
C THR A 209 35.90 -15.70 14.74
N ASP A 210 34.71 -15.97 14.18
CA ASP A 210 33.46 -16.03 14.93
C ASP A 210 33.24 -17.44 15.52
N SER A 211 34.18 -17.86 16.37
CA SER A 211 34.07 -19.11 17.14
C SER A 211 33.07 -19.03 18.29
N PHE A 212 32.50 -17.86 18.56
CA PHE A 212 31.52 -17.64 19.63
C PHE A 212 30.08 -17.92 19.16
N ARG A 213 29.75 -17.56 17.92
CA ARG A 213 28.40 -17.75 17.38
C ARG A 213 28.34 -19.03 16.54
N ILE A 214 28.00 -20.14 17.20
CA ILE A 214 27.87 -21.50 16.60
C ILE A 214 27.26 -21.46 15.20
N GLY A 215 26.06 -20.88 15.06
CA GLY A 215 25.35 -20.81 13.78
C GLY A 215 26.01 -19.95 12.69
N ALA A 216 26.92 -19.04 13.02
CA ALA A 216 27.69 -18.28 12.03
C ALA A 216 28.85 -19.12 11.48
N HIS A 217 29.60 -19.79 12.36
CA HIS A 217 30.64 -20.75 11.96
C HIS A 217 30.04 -21.90 11.11
N GLU A 218 28.92 -22.47 11.54
CA GLU A 218 28.22 -23.52 10.78
C GLU A 218 27.67 -23.02 9.45
N GLN A 219 27.08 -21.81 9.40
CA GLN A 219 26.61 -21.21 8.15
C GLN A 219 27.77 -21.03 7.14
N LEU A 220 28.93 -20.53 7.58
CA LEU A 220 30.07 -20.39 6.69
C LEU A 220 30.61 -21.74 6.23
N ARG A 221 30.70 -22.73 7.13
CA ARG A 221 31.10 -24.10 6.79
C ARG A 221 30.20 -24.71 5.72
N ILE A 222 28.88 -24.58 5.86
CA ILE A 222 27.91 -25.06 4.86
C ILE A 222 28.14 -24.41 3.48
N TYR A 223 28.43 -23.10 3.43
CA TYR A 223 28.79 -22.45 2.15
C TYR A 223 30.15 -22.93 1.62
N GLY A 224 31.13 -23.20 2.48
CA GLY A 224 32.40 -23.82 2.09
C GLY A 224 32.22 -25.20 1.48
N ASP A 225 31.46 -26.07 2.15
CA ASP A 225 31.12 -27.43 1.70
C ASP A 225 30.40 -27.41 0.33
N ILE A 226 29.47 -26.47 0.12
CA ILE A 226 28.76 -26.26 -1.16
C ILE A 226 29.70 -25.77 -2.28
N LEU A 227 30.67 -24.91 -1.96
CA LEU A 227 31.61 -24.33 -2.93
C LEU A 227 32.86 -25.21 -3.16
N GLY A 228 33.06 -26.27 -2.38
CA GLY A 228 34.30 -27.06 -2.38
C GLY A 228 35.50 -26.34 -1.77
N VAL A 229 35.27 -25.35 -0.90
CA VAL A 229 36.30 -24.46 -0.33
C VAL A 229 36.45 -24.72 1.18
N PRO A 230 37.65 -25.02 1.68
CA PRO A 230 37.82 -25.38 3.09
C PRO A 230 37.72 -24.16 4.02
N VAL A 231 36.88 -24.28 5.04
CA VAL A 231 36.64 -23.27 6.08
C VAL A 231 37.35 -23.67 7.38
N HIS A 232 38.22 -22.80 7.89
CA HIS A 232 38.98 -23.05 9.13
C HIS A 232 38.61 -22.04 10.22
N ALA A 233 38.38 -22.53 11.45
CA ALA A 233 38.20 -21.68 12.62
C ALA A 233 39.56 -21.22 13.17
N VAL A 234 39.64 -19.97 13.60
CA VAL A 234 40.84 -19.33 14.15
C VAL A 234 40.48 -18.65 15.46
N LYS A 235 41.22 -18.93 16.55
CA LYS A 235 40.89 -18.42 17.90
C LYS A 235 41.64 -17.15 18.27
N ASP A 236 42.92 -17.07 17.91
CA ASP A 236 43.81 -15.98 18.30
C ASP A 236 44.84 -15.63 17.20
N ALA A 237 45.70 -14.64 17.47
CA ALA A 237 46.71 -14.18 16.52
C ALA A 237 47.84 -15.20 16.23
N ALA A 238 48.09 -16.17 17.10
CA ALA A 238 49.03 -17.27 16.82
C ALA A 238 48.40 -18.33 15.91
N ASP A 239 47.16 -18.74 16.19
CA ASP A 239 46.35 -19.57 15.29
C ASP A 239 46.25 -18.92 13.90
N LEU A 240 46.00 -17.59 13.83
CA LEU A 240 45.85 -16.88 12.57
C LEU A 240 47.16 -16.89 11.75
N ARG A 241 48.30 -16.63 12.40
CA ARG A 241 49.62 -16.72 11.74
C ARG A 241 49.91 -18.12 11.24
N PHE A 242 49.54 -19.16 11.99
CA PHE A 242 49.73 -20.55 11.58
C PHE A 242 48.84 -20.92 10.39
N ALA A 243 47.55 -20.59 10.44
CA ALA A 243 46.61 -20.83 9.35
C ALA A 243 47.02 -20.13 8.05
N LEU A 244 47.35 -18.84 8.11
CA LEU A 244 47.84 -18.09 6.95
C LEU A 244 49.19 -18.63 6.43
N ALA A 245 50.07 -19.12 7.30
CA ALA A 245 51.34 -19.73 6.89
C ALA A 245 51.16 -21.09 6.18
N ALA A 246 50.08 -21.82 6.49
CA ALA A 246 49.72 -23.07 5.84
C ALA A 246 48.99 -22.87 4.48
N MET A 247 48.44 -21.68 4.22
CA MET A 247 47.64 -21.35 3.03
C MET A 247 48.39 -20.49 2.00
N LYS A 248 49.74 -20.53 2.02
CA LYS A 248 50.59 -19.77 1.09
C LYS A 248 50.49 -20.19 -0.38
N ASP A 249 49.84 -21.32 -0.65
CA ASP A 249 49.50 -21.80 -1.99
C ASP A 249 48.19 -21.18 -2.53
N LYS A 250 47.41 -20.53 -1.67
CA LYS A 250 46.14 -19.90 -2.04
C LYS A 250 46.36 -18.50 -2.59
N HIS A 251 45.67 -18.23 -3.69
CA HIS A 251 45.70 -16.92 -4.35
C HIS A 251 44.91 -15.88 -3.54
N LEU A 252 43.81 -16.31 -2.91
CA LEU A 252 42.99 -15.47 -2.04
C LEU A 252 42.64 -16.21 -0.74
N VAL A 253 42.73 -15.52 0.38
CA VAL A 253 42.19 -15.97 1.68
C VAL A 253 41.20 -14.92 2.19
N ILE A 254 39.95 -15.30 2.42
CA ILE A 254 38.93 -14.40 2.97
C ILE A 254 38.71 -14.73 4.45
N ILE A 255 38.81 -13.72 5.32
CA ILE A 255 38.61 -13.84 6.77
C ILE A 255 37.25 -13.25 7.14
N ASP A 256 36.35 -14.09 7.66
CA ASP A 256 35.11 -13.68 8.31
C ASP A 256 35.35 -13.40 9.80
N THR A 257 35.39 -12.13 10.22
CA THR A 257 35.65 -11.81 11.63
C THR A 257 34.40 -11.88 12.49
N VAL A 258 34.58 -12.07 13.80
CA VAL A 258 33.50 -11.87 14.77
C VAL A 258 33.00 -10.43 14.74
N GLY A 259 31.69 -10.22 14.84
CA GLY A 259 31.13 -8.87 14.93
C GLY A 259 31.32 -8.26 16.32
N MET A 260 31.92 -7.07 16.37
CA MET A 260 32.12 -6.30 17.60
C MET A 260 31.42 -4.95 17.50
N SER A 261 30.84 -4.48 18.61
CA SER A 261 30.29 -3.12 18.68
C SER A 261 31.42 -2.09 18.50
N GLN A 262 31.12 -0.94 17.89
CA GLN A 262 32.06 0.19 17.81
C GLN A 262 32.41 0.80 19.18
N ARG A 263 31.75 0.35 20.26
CA ARG A 263 32.03 0.69 21.66
C ARG A 263 32.60 -0.48 22.47
N ASP A 264 32.86 -1.61 21.82
CA ASP A 264 33.47 -2.78 22.47
C ASP A 264 34.97 -2.54 22.67
N ARG A 265 35.49 -2.83 23.88
CA ARG A 265 36.93 -2.69 24.17
C ARG A 265 37.75 -3.77 23.44
N SER A 266 37.16 -4.93 23.17
CA SER A 266 37.79 -6.02 22.43
C SER A 266 38.00 -5.71 20.94
N LEU A 267 37.41 -4.63 20.41
CA LEU A 267 37.61 -4.20 19.02
C LEU A 267 39.10 -3.90 18.73
N SER A 268 39.79 -3.26 19.67
CA SER A 268 41.22 -2.99 19.57
C SER A 268 42.06 -4.28 19.52
N GLU A 269 41.63 -5.32 20.25
CA GLU A 269 42.27 -6.64 20.26
C GLU A 269 42.05 -7.36 18.92
N GLN A 270 40.85 -7.29 18.33
CA GLN A 270 40.58 -7.80 16.98
C GLN A 270 41.42 -7.07 15.92
N ILE A 271 41.53 -5.74 16.00
CA ILE A 271 42.34 -4.94 15.08
C ILE A 271 43.83 -5.31 15.21
N ALA A 272 44.33 -5.42 16.45
CA ALA A 272 45.71 -5.85 16.72
C ALA A 272 45.99 -7.29 16.29
N MET A 273 45.01 -8.21 16.40
CA MET A 273 45.12 -9.58 15.89
C MET A 273 45.27 -9.63 14.37
N LEU A 274 44.52 -8.81 13.64
CA LEU A 274 44.61 -8.73 12.17
C LEU A 274 45.88 -8.00 11.69
N ALA A 275 46.34 -6.98 12.42
CA ALA A 275 47.59 -6.27 12.13
C ALA A 275 48.85 -7.06 12.57
N GLY A 276 48.72 -7.96 13.53
CA GLY A 276 49.80 -8.77 14.12
C GLY A 276 50.22 -10.01 13.32
N VAL A 277 49.96 -10.03 12.00
CA VAL A 277 50.35 -11.13 11.10
C VAL A 277 51.34 -10.64 10.02
N PRO A 278 52.29 -11.46 9.55
CA PRO A 278 53.29 -11.01 8.57
C PRO A 278 52.78 -10.76 7.14
N ALA A 279 51.54 -11.14 6.84
CA ALA A 279 50.93 -10.92 5.53
C ALA A 279 50.13 -9.61 5.52
N PRO A 280 50.14 -8.80 4.44
CA PRO A 280 49.28 -7.63 4.35
C PRO A 280 47.80 -8.07 4.30
N VAL A 281 47.03 -7.68 5.32
CA VAL A 281 45.59 -7.97 5.42
C VAL A 281 44.80 -6.75 4.97
N GLN A 282 44.14 -6.85 3.82
CA GLN A 282 43.22 -5.83 3.32
C GLN A 282 41.94 -5.86 4.18
N ARG A 283 41.66 -4.80 4.93
CA ARG A 283 40.49 -4.71 5.82
C ARG A 283 39.34 -3.98 5.14
N VAL A 284 38.29 -4.73 4.85
CA VAL A 284 37.09 -4.24 4.16
C VAL A 284 35.96 -4.07 5.19
N LEU A 285 35.59 -2.83 5.48
CA LEU A 285 34.56 -2.51 6.47
C LEU A 285 33.15 -2.68 5.89
N LEU A 286 32.32 -3.49 6.53
CA LEU A 286 30.90 -3.55 6.19
C LEU A 286 30.15 -2.42 6.89
N LEU A 287 29.35 -1.69 6.11
CA LEU A 287 28.50 -0.60 6.54
C LEU A 287 27.03 -0.96 6.27
N ASN A 288 26.20 -1.02 7.31
CA ASN A 288 24.78 -1.27 7.15
C ASN A 288 24.10 -0.05 6.47
N GLY A 289 23.62 -0.21 5.24
CA GLY A 289 22.92 0.84 4.50
C GLY A 289 21.64 1.35 5.18
N ALA A 290 21.05 0.57 6.09
CA ALA A 290 19.88 0.95 6.88
C ALA A 290 20.22 1.70 8.19
N SER A 291 21.50 1.90 8.52
CA SER A 291 21.91 2.56 9.77
C SER A 291 21.92 4.09 9.66
N HIS A 292 21.77 4.77 10.81
CA HIS A 292 21.80 6.22 10.90
C HIS A 292 23.22 6.77 10.67
N GLY A 293 23.32 8.00 10.16
CA GLY A 293 24.58 8.63 9.76
C GLY A 293 25.62 8.68 10.89
N ASP A 294 25.19 9.06 12.10
CA ASP A 294 26.10 9.14 13.26
C ASP A 294 26.63 7.78 13.70
N THR A 295 25.78 6.74 13.69
CA THR A 295 26.21 5.36 13.98
C THR A 295 27.24 4.89 12.95
N LEU A 296 27.02 5.18 11.67
CA LEU A 296 27.96 4.84 10.60
C LEU A 296 29.27 5.61 10.72
N ASN A 297 29.21 6.90 11.09
CA ASN A 297 30.38 7.74 11.35
C ASN A 297 31.20 7.23 12.56
N GLU A 298 30.53 6.83 13.64
CA GLU A 298 31.15 6.23 14.83
C GLU A 298 31.82 4.88 14.49
N VAL A 299 31.13 4.01 13.74
CA VAL A 299 31.68 2.73 13.26
C VAL A 299 32.91 2.95 12.38
N VAL A 300 32.86 3.90 11.43
CA VAL A 300 34.03 4.22 10.59
C VAL A 300 35.18 4.77 11.41
N HIS A 301 34.93 5.57 12.45
CA HIS A 301 36.01 6.10 13.29
C HIS A 301 36.65 4.99 14.15
N ALA A 302 35.84 4.18 14.84
CA ALA A 302 36.32 3.11 15.73
C ALA A 302 37.13 2.04 14.97
N TYR A 303 36.69 1.63 13.78
CA TYR A 303 37.42 0.63 12.97
C TYR A 303 38.66 1.22 12.26
N ARG A 304 38.86 2.55 12.27
CA ARG A 304 40.03 3.24 11.68
C ARG A 304 41.16 3.55 12.67
N HIS A 305 40.95 3.47 13.98
CA HIS A 305 41.89 4.04 14.96
C HIS A 305 42.87 3.02 15.58
N ASP A 306 43.95 3.57 16.15
CA ASP A 306 44.96 2.95 17.01
C ASP A 306 45.91 1.88 16.41
N ALA A 307 46.18 1.95 15.10
CA ALA A 307 47.17 1.10 14.42
C ALA A 307 48.23 1.87 13.60
N ALA A 308 48.97 2.78 14.26
CA ALA A 308 50.19 3.47 13.77
C ALA A 308 50.02 4.45 12.58
N PRO A 309 50.98 5.39 12.35
CA PRO A 309 50.83 6.45 11.34
C PRO A 309 50.84 5.96 9.88
N ASP A 310 51.56 4.87 9.60
CA ASP A 310 52.03 4.55 8.23
C ASP A 310 51.41 3.27 7.62
N GLY A 311 50.33 2.71 8.18
CA GLY A 311 49.74 1.48 7.59
C GLY A 311 48.40 0.95 8.12
N GLY A 312 47.91 1.36 9.29
CA GLY A 312 46.68 0.81 9.91
C GLY A 312 45.35 1.28 9.32
N GLY A 313 45.21 1.38 8.00
CA GLY A 313 44.01 1.91 7.31
C GLY A 313 42.87 0.90 7.13
N ILE A 314 41.67 1.41 6.82
CA ILE A 314 40.58 0.63 6.19
C ILE A 314 40.72 0.84 4.68
N ASP A 315 40.93 -0.24 3.93
CA ASP A 315 41.27 -0.18 2.50
C ASP A 315 40.05 0.01 1.59
N GLY A 316 38.87 -0.39 2.07
CA GLY A 316 37.61 -0.28 1.34
C GLY A 316 36.42 -0.61 2.22
N CYS A 317 35.21 -0.47 1.66
CA CYS A 317 33.98 -0.84 2.34
C CYS A 317 33.00 -1.59 1.45
N ILE A 318 32.08 -2.32 2.08
CA ILE A 318 30.93 -2.94 1.43
C ILE A 318 29.68 -2.40 2.11
N ILE A 319 28.78 -1.79 1.34
CA ILE A 319 27.48 -1.37 1.85
C ILE A 319 26.58 -2.60 1.87
N SER A 320 26.16 -3.05 3.05
CA SER A 320 25.26 -4.18 3.22
C SER A 320 23.81 -3.75 3.41
N LYS A 321 22.86 -4.68 3.27
CA LYS A 321 21.44 -4.49 3.60
C LYS A 321 20.77 -3.31 2.86
N LEU A 322 21.12 -3.04 1.60
CA LEU A 322 20.46 -1.97 0.82
C LEU A 322 18.96 -2.24 0.60
N ASP A 323 18.54 -3.49 0.69
CA ASP A 323 17.15 -3.95 0.64
C ASP A 323 16.36 -3.66 1.94
N GLU A 324 17.05 -3.47 3.06
CA GLU A 324 16.47 -3.04 4.35
C GLU A 324 16.52 -1.50 4.52
N ALA A 325 17.24 -0.79 3.65
CA ALA A 325 17.55 0.63 3.81
C ALA A 325 16.41 1.56 3.39
N THR A 326 15.95 2.40 4.32
CA THR A 326 14.94 3.45 4.05
C THR A 326 15.53 4.66 3.32
N HIS A 327 16.79 4.98 3.57
CA HIS A 327 17.52 6.12 3.00
C HIS A 327 18.99 5.73 2.79
N LEU A 328 19.53 5.86 1.57
CA LEU A 328 20.94 5.53 1.29
C LEU A 328 21.88 6.74 1.45
N GLY A 329 21.36 7.97 1.48
CA GLY A 329 22.18 9.17 1.57
C GLY A 329 23.03 9.26 2.84
N SER A 330 22.64 8.60 3.94
CA SER A 330 23.41 8.57 5.18
C SER A 330 24.73 7.80 5.02
N VAL A 331 24.67 6.61 4.44
CA VAL A 331 25.87 5.79 4.19
C VAL A 331 26.71 6.38 3.06
N LEU A 332 26.11 6.92 2.00
CA LEU A 332 26.86 7.58 0.92
C LEU A 332 27.57 8.85 1.40
N ASP A 333 26.93 9.67 2.24
CA ASP A 333 27.56 10.85 2.85
C ASP A 333 28.76 10.49 3.74
N VAL A 334 28.61 9.48 4.62
CA VAL A 334 29.72 8.96 5.45
C VAL A 334 30.86 8.44 4.57
N VAL A 335 30.56 7.66 3.54
CA VAL A 335 31.55 7.13 2.59
C VAL A 335 32.29 8.25 1.85
N ILE A 336 31.58 9.27 1.34
CA ILE A 336 32.16 10.43 0.66
C ILE A 336 33.03 11.26 1.62
N ARG A 337 32.54 11.57 2.83
CA ARG A 337 33.29 12.35 3.83
C ARG A 337 34.57 11.64 4.29
N HIS A 338 34.52 10.32 4.51
CA HIS A 338 35.66 9.54 4.94
C HIS A 338 36.57 9.03 3.81
N ARG A 339 36.16 9.22 2.54
CA ARG A 339 36.81 8.74 1.31
C ARG A 339 37.08 7.24 1.30
N LEU A 340 36.13 6.43 1.78
CA LEU A 340 36.24 4.96 1.80
C LEU A 340 35.88 4.39 0.41
N PRO A 341 36.76 3.69 -0.31
CA PRO A 341 36.40 3.08 -1.59
C PRO A 341 35.32 2.01 -1.41
N VAL A 342 34.15 2.19 -2.02
CA VAL A 342 33.11 1.15 -1.99
C VAL A 342 33.46 0.06 -2.99
N PHE A 343 33.65 -1.17 -2.52
CA PHE A 343 33.87 -2.32 -3.39
C PHE A 343 32.54 -2.88 -3.88
N TYR A 344 31.58 -3.10 -2.97
CA TYR A 344 30.31 -3.74 -3.30
C TYR A 344 29.10 -3.15 -2.57
N ALA A 345 27.92 -3.43 -3.11
CA ALA A 345 26.62 -3.19 -2.51
C ALA A 345 25.83 -4.51 -2.43
N SER A 346 25.37 -4.91 -1.24
CA SER A 346 24.56 -6.13 -1.04
C SER A 346 23.07 -5.81 -0.94
N THR A 347 22.30 -6.29 -1.91
CA THR A 347 20.87 -6.00 -2.16
C THR A 347 19.93 -7.15 -1.77
N GLY A 348 20.26 -7.86 -0.70
CA GLY A 348 19.45 -8.95 -0.12
C GLY A 348 20.25 -10.22 0.15
N GLN A 349 19.56 -11.36 0.28
CA GLN A 349 20.14 -12.55 0.94
C GLN A 349 20.69 -13.64 0.00
N ARG A 350 20.43 -13.61 -1.31
CA ARG A 350 20.89 -14.68 -2.23
C ARG A 350 22.40 -14.63 -2.48
N VAL A 351 22.98 -15.80 -2.76
CA VAL A 351 24.42 -16.05 -2.85
C VAL A 351 24.70 -16.80 -4.16
N PRO A 352 25.47 -16.22 -5.11
CA PRO A 352 26.20 -14.94 -5.07
C PRO A 352 25.37 -13.69 -5.43
N GLU A 353 24.14 -13.84 -5.93
CA GLU A 353 23.54 -12.88 -6.86
C GLU A 353 23.23 -11.50 -6.26
N HIS A 354 22.93 -11.44 -4.96
CA HIS A 354 22.63 -10.17 -4.27
C HIS A 354 23.90 -9.51 -3.69
N LEU A 355 25.02 -9.56 -4.42
CA LEU A 355 26.21 -8.72 -4.20
C LEU A 355 26.60 -8.10 -5.54
N GLU A 356 26.44 -6.79 -5.63
CA GLU A 356 26.68 -6.00 -6.84
C GLU A 356 28.00 -5.24 -6.71
N LEU A 357 28.79 -5.18 -7.79
CA LEU A 357 29.95 -4.29 -7.86
C LEU A 357 29.48 -2.84 -7.72
N ALA A 358 30.13 -2.05 -6.88
CA ALA A 358 29.66 -0.70 -6.58
C ALA A 358 29.80 0.24 -7.79
N ASN A 359 28.67 0.75 -8.30
CA ASN A 359 28.64 1.78 -9.32
C ASN A 359 28.18 3.11 -8.71
N SER A 360 28.99 4.17 -8.82
CA SER A 360 28.73 5.43 -8.12
C SER A 360 27.45 6.12 -8.60
N THR A 361 27.20 6.19 -9.91
CA THR A 361 25.97 6.74 -10.48
C THR A 361 24.73 5.96 -10.03
N ALA A 362 24.77 4.62 -10.09
CA ALA A 362 23.64 3.78 -9.68
C ALA A 362 23.34 3.89 -8.18
N LEU A 363 24.36 3.99 -7.33
CA LEU A 363 24.19 4.21 -5.88
C LEU A 363 23.56 5.58 -5.59
N VAL A 364 24.03 6.64 -6.26
CA VAL A 364 23.49 8.00 -6.10
C VAL A 364 22.05 8.09 -6.61
N GLU A 365 21.70 7.50 -7.76
CA GLU A 365 20.31 7.46 -8.22
C GLU A 365 19.41 6.68 -7.27
N ARG A 366 19.84 5.50 -6.78
CA ARG A 366 19.09 4.73 -5.78
C ARG A 366 18.77 5.55 -4.52
N ALA A 367 19.68 6.41 -4.07
CA ALA A 367 19.45 7.30 -2.92
C ALA A 367 18.32 8.33 -3.15
N PHE A 368 18.04 8.69 -4.41
CA PHE A 368 16.96 9.62 -4.76
C PHE A 368 15.68 8.92 -5.28
N LEU A 369 15.76 7.66 -5.71
CA LEU A 369 14.64 6.86 -6.23
C LEU A 369 13.84 6.11 -5.17
N THR A 370 14.34 5.95 -3.93
CA THR A 370 13.62 5.23 -2.87
C THR A 370 12.27 5.92 -2.53
N PRO A 371 11.11 5.25 -2.67
CA PRO A 371 9.81 5.90 -2.55
C PRO A 371 9.51 6.44 -1.15
N ARG A 372 9.36 7.76 -1.03
CA ARG A 372 9.00 8.44 0.23
C ARG A 372 7.49 8.44 0.43
N ARG A 373 7.00 7.78 1.48
CA ARG A 373 5.93 8.35 2.31
C ARG A 373 6.61 9.26 3.35
N GLY A 374 5.93 10.31 3.82
CA GLY A 374 6.54 11.30 4.74
C GLY A 374 7.20 10.64 5.94
N SER A 375 8.49 10.91 6.16
CA SER A 375 9.24 10.30 7.27
C SER A 375 8.96 11.09 8.55
N VAL A 376 8.26 10.45 9.49
CA VAL A 376 7.90 11.01 10.82
C VAL A 376 9.15 11.45 11.63
N PHE A 377 10.33 11.00 11.23
CA PHE A 377 11.62 11.30 11.88
C PHE A 377 12.40 12.45 11.22
N ALA A 378 11.95 12.97 10.07
CA ALA A 378 12.63 14.08 9.38
C ALA A 378 12.37 15.45 10.02
N ASP A 379 11.21 15.62 10.67
CA ASP A 379 10.81 16.91 11.25
C ASP A 379 11.65 17.34 12.44
N ALA A 380 12.39 16.43 13.09
CA ALA A 380 13.24 16.74 14.23
C ALA A 380 14.35 17.77 13.91
N ASP A 381 14.86 17.80 12.67
CA ASP A 381 15.90 18.76 12.25
C ASP A 381 15.34 19.95 11.46
N ALA A 382 14.13 19.81 10.89
CA ALA A 382 13.37 20.91 10.32
C ALA A 382 12.75 21.82 11.40
N ALA A 383 12.34 21.26 12.53
CA ALA A 383 11.88 22.00 13.70
C ALA A 383 13.02 22.80 14.35
N ARG A 384 14.20 22.19 14.56
CA ARG A 384 15.38 22.83 15.19
C ARG A 384 15.84 24.13 14.53
N ARG A 385 15.52 24.34 13.25
CA ARG A 385 15.86 25.56 12.51
C ARG A 385 14.74 26.60 12.49
N ARG A 386 13.51 26.19 12.79
CA ARG A 386 12.36 27.07 13.09
C ARG A 386 12.39 27.50 14.56
N SER A 387 13.00 26.71 15.44
CA SER A 387 13.24 26.99 16.86
C SER A 387 14.65 27.52 17.15
N ALA A 388 15.32 28.15 16.19
CA ALA A 388 16.55 28.93 16.42
C ALA A 388 16.19 30.32 17.00
N GLY A 389 15.40 30.31 18.08
CA GLY A 389 14.80 31.49 18.70
C GLY A 389 14.29 31.14 20.09
N THR A 390 15.04 31.61 21.10
CA THR A 390 14.83 31.49 22.56
C THR A 390 14.93 30.10 23.18
N ASP A 391 15.47 30.09 24.40
CA ASP A 391 16.03 28.95 25.14
C ASP A 391 15.08 28.40 26.23
N ASP A 392 15.56 27.36 26.95
CA ASP A 392 14.97 26.70 28.14
C ASP A 392 13.61 25.98 27.95
N GLU A 393 13.24 24.93 28.71
CA GLU A 393 13.86 24.28 29.87
C GLU A 393 13.62 22.74 29.83
N ALA A 394 13.89 22.00 30.92
CA ALA A 394 13.75 20.52 31.00
C ALA A 394 13.34 20.06 32.43
N PRO A 395 12.94 18.79 32.71
CA PRO A 395 12.44 17.70 31.86
C PRO A 395 11.20 16.90 32.41
N ALA A 396 10.74 15.92 31.61
CA ALA A 396 10.29 14.55 32.02
C ALA A 396 8.80 14.17 32.31
N ARG A 397 8.56 12.85 32.13
CA ARG A 397 7.40 11.97 32.51
C ARG A 397 6.21 11.92 31.52
N GLY A 398 5.64 10.71 31.29
CA GLY A 398 4.37 10.56 30.54
C GLY A 398 4.00 9.23 29.87
N GLY A 399 4.77 8.14 29.98
CA GLY A 399 4.62 6.90 29.18
C GLY A 399 3.36 6.01 29.41
N ALA A 400 2.20 6.60 29.70
CA ALA A 400 0.91 5.92 29.82
C ALA A 400 -0.16 6.53 28.86
N ASP A 401 -0.15 7.85 28.67
CA ASP A 401 -1.02 8.55 27.71
C ASP A 401 -0.78 8.10 26.26
N GLU A 402 0.44 7.68 25.95
CA GLU A 402 0.86 7.26 24.61
C GLU A 402 0.18 5.95 24.17
N VAL A 403 -0.13 5.05 25.11
CA VAL A 403 -0.89 3.81 24.86
C VAL A 403 -2.37 4.11 24.65
N LEU A 404 -2.93 5.05 25.42
CA LEU A 404 -4.31 5.52 25.23
C LEU A 404 -4.48 6.23 23.89
N ARG A 405 -3.56 7.14 23.52
CA ARG A 405 -3.51 7.74 22.17
C ARG A 405 -3.46 6.68 21.08
N SER A 406 -2.55 5.70 21.17
CA SER A 406 -2.45 4.64 20.15
C SER A 406 -3.73 3.82 19.96
N LEU A 407 -4.62 3.75 20.96
CA LEU A 407 -5.93 3.10 20.86
C LEU A 407 -6.97 4.06 20.24
N THR A 408 -7.00 5.33 20.65
CA THR A 408 -7.86 6.36 20.04
C THR A 408 -7.52 6.57 18.56
N ASP A 409 -6.25 6.75 18.21
CA ASP A 409 -5.76 6.90 16.84
C ASP A 409 -6.15 5.70 15.95
N SER A 410 -6.24 4.49 16.54
CA SER A 410 -6.67 3.27 15.84
C SER A 410 -8.20 3.24 15.62
N ALA A 411 -8.99 3.71 16.58
CA ALA A 411 -10.44 3.84 16.46
C ALA A 411 -10.85 4.95 15.48
N ASP A 412 -10.13 6.08 15.49
CA ASP A 412 -10.32 7.18 14.55
C ASP A 412 -9.92 6.77 13.13
N ALA A 413 -8.80 6.06 12.95
CA ALA A 413 -8.40 5.53 11.64
C ALA A 413 -9.40 4.49 11.08
N LEU A 414 -10.00 3.66 11.95
CA LEU A 414 -11.08 2.74 11.57
C LEU A 414 -12.35 3.50 11.16
N SER A 415 -12.74 4.51 11.95
CA SER A 415 -13.90 5.35 11.68
C SER A 415 -13.75 6.15 10.38
N GLN A 416 -12.56 6.73 10.14
CA GLN A 416 -12.21 7.37 8.88
C GLN A 416 -12.28 6.38 7.71
N CYS A 417 -11.76 5.15 7.86
CA CYS A 417 -11.81 4.16 6.78
C CYS A 417 -13.26 3.81 6.40
N VAL A 418 -14.16 3.62 7.36
CA VAL A 418 -15.59 3.38 7.09
C VAL A 418 -16.22 4.60 6.43
N ALA A 419 -15.94 5.81 6.93
CA ALA A 419 -16.45 7.05 6.35
C ALA A 419 -15.97 7.29 4.91
N GLU A 420 -14.71 6.99 4.58
CA GLU A 420 -14.19 7.05 3.21
C GLU A 420 -14.87 6.05 2.28
N LEU A 421 -15.02 4.79 2.70
CA LEU A 421 -15.60 3.73 1.88
C LEU A 421 -17.09 3.98 1.59
N ASN A 422 -17.83 4.53 2.57
CA ASN A 422 -19.23 4.93 2.41
C ASN A 422 -19.38 6.22 1.61
N GLY A 423 -18.57 7.25 1.90
CA GLY A 423 -18.59 8.54 1.19
C GLY A 423 -18.21 8.41 -0.30
N ALA A 424 -17.31 7.49 -0.64
CA ALA A 424 -16.99 7.13 -2.02
C ALA A 424 -18.07 6.26 -2.70
N GLY A 425 -19.12 5.83 -1.98
CA GLY A 425 -20.23 5.06 -2.54
C GLY A 425 -19.87 3.62 -2.95
N LEU A 426 -18.86 3.02 -2.33
CA LEU A 426 -18.30 1.73 -2.75
C LEU A 426 -19.16 0.52 -2.35
N GLY A 427 -20.31 0.73 -1.71
CA GLY A 427 -21.29 -0.31 -1.37
C GLY A 427 -21.06 -1.01 -0.02
N LEU A 428 -20.15 -0.51 0.82
CA LEU A 428 -19.82 -1.10 2.12
C LEU A 428 -21.04 -1.24 3.04
N ASP A 429 -21.90 -0.21 3.16
CA ASP A 429 -23.11 -0.27 4.01
C ASP A 429 -24.03 -1.45 3.65
N LEU A 430 -24.27 -1.67 2.35
CA LEU A 430 -25.05 -2.82 1.86
C LEU A 430 -24.33 -4.12 2.20
N ALA A 431 -23.05 -4.25 1.85
CA ALA A 431 -22.28 -5.46 2.09
C ALA A 431 -22.19 -5.82 3.59
N ARG A 432 -22.13 -4.82 4.47
CA ARG A 432 -22.13 -4.95 5.92
C ARG A 432 -23.50 -5.32 6.49
N SER A 433 -24.58 -4.70 6.01
CA SER A 433 -25.95 -5.07 6.38
C SER A 433 -26.25 -6.53 6.00
N LEU A 434 -25.77 -6.97 4.84
CA LEU A 434 -25.88 -8.37 4.40
C LEU A 434 -24.95 -9.30 5.19
N TRP A 435 -23.76 -8.85 5.59
CA TRP A 435 -22.86 -9.59 6.49
C TRP A 435 -23.51 -9.86 7.84
N GLN A 436 -24.20 -8.89 8.44
CA GLN A 436 -24.94 -9.06 9.69
C GLN A 436 -26.14 -10.01 9.53
N GLN A 437 -26.80 -10.00 8.36
CA GLN A 437 -27.92 -10.91 8.03
C GLN A 437 -27.49 -12.32 7.56
N ARG A 438 -26.19 -12.61 7.40
CA ARG A 438 -25.70 -13.81 6.67
C ARG A 438 -26.17 -15.17 7.22
N SER A 439 -26.48 -15.23 8.52
CA SER A 439 -26.94 -16.44 9.22
C SER A 439 -28.46 -16.49 9.43
N ALA A 440 -29.23 -15.65 8.72
CA ALA A 440 -30.68 -15.66 8.78
C ALA A 440 -31.30 -16.69 7.81
N GLY A 441 -32.44 -17.27 8.19
CA GLY A 441 -33.13 -18.30 7.39
C GLY A 441 -33.76 -17.78 6.09
N ALA A 442 -34.29 -18.72 5.29
CA ALA A 442 -34.77 -18.50 3.91
C ALA A 442 -35.70 -17.28 3.64
N PRO A 443 -36.55 -16.78 4.57
CA PRO A 443 -37.27 -15.52 4.37
C PRO A 443 -36.34 -14.31 4.19
N ALA A 444 -35.23 -14.25 4.93
CA ALA A 444 -34.27 -13.14 4.85
C ALA A 444 -33.52 -13.14 3.51
N LEU A 445 -33.14 -14.31 2.98
CA LEU A 445 -32.44 -14.42 1.70
C LEU A 445 -33.17 -13.71 0.54
N ARG A 446 -34.51 -13.78 0.50
CA ARG A 446 -35.31 -13.06 -0.51
C ARG A 446 -35.27 -11.55 -0.33
N ALA A 447 -35.26 -11.05 0.90
CA ALA A 447 -35.08 -9.62 1.19
C ALA A 447 -33.65 -9.16 0.82
N MET A 448 -32.63 -9.97 1.12
CA MET A 448 -31.24 -9.72 0.73
C MET A 448 -31.07 -9.62 -0.80
N SER A 449 -31.61 -10.58 -1.57
CA SER A 449 -31.60 -10.54 -3.05
C SER A 449 -32.38 -9.35 -3.61
N GLN A 450 -33.42 -8.86 -2.92
CA GLN A 450 -34.12 -7.62 -3.30
C GLN A 450 -33.26 -6.38 -3.02
N GLN A 451 -32.68 -6.24 -1.83
CA GLN A 451 -31.81 -5.11 -1.46
C GLN A 451 -30.64 -4.94 -2.44
N VAL A 452 -29.99 -6.06 -2.83
CA VAL A 452 -28.93 -6.06 -3.85
C VAL A 452 -29.45 -5.58 -5.20
N ARG A 453 -30.59 -6.10 -5.67
CA ARG A 453 -31.17 -5.71 -6.97
C ARG A 453 -31.50 -4.22 -7.02
N GLU A 454 -32.10 -3.68 -5.97
CA GLU A 454 -32.44 -2.26 -5.89
C GLU A 454 -31.20 -1.35 -5.85
N ALA A 455 -30.17 -1.74 -5.09
CA ALA A 455 -28.90 -1.01 -5.06
C ALA A 455 -28.22 -0.99 -6.43
N VAL A 456 -28.18 -2.14 -7.10
CA VAL A 456 -27.61 -2.26 -8.44
C VAL A 456 -28.38 -1.43 -9.47
N CYS A 457 -29.72 -1.38 -9.43
CA CYS A 457 -30.50 -0.49 -10.30
C CYS A 457 -30.18 1.00 -10.05
N ARG A 458 -29.97 1.42 -8.79
CA ARG A 458 -29.54 2.78 -8.45
C ARG A 458 -28.14 3.08 -9.00
N ASP A 459 -27.19 2.16 -8.83
CA ASP A 459 -25.82 2.33 -9.31
C ASP A 459 -25.75 2.37 -10.84
N VAL A 460 -26.47 1.49 -11.56
CA VAL A 460 -26.62 1.55 -13.03
C VAL A 460 -27.17 2.92 -13.45
N THR A 461 -28.24 3.40 -12.82
CA THR A 461 -28.85 4.69 -13.16
C THR A 461 -27.91 5.88 -12.93
N ARG A 462 -27.01 5.77 -11.94
CA ARG A 462 -26.04 6.82 -11.55
C ARG A 462 -24.74 6.79 -12.34
N GLN A 463 -24.26 5.62 -12.75
CA GLN A 463 -22.92 5.43 -13.32
C GLN A 463 -22.91 5.13 -14.82
N CYS A 464 -23.99 4.55 -15.37
CA CYS A 464 -24.10 4.29 -16.80
C CYS A 464 -24.72 5.48 -17.55
N GLU A 465 -24.13 5.87 -18.68
CA GLU A 465 -24.66 6.91 -19.56
C GLU A 465 -25.77 6.37 -20.47
N GLN A 466 -25.45 5.36 -21.30
CA GLN A 466 -26.37 4.79 -22.30
C GLN A 466 -26.50 3.25 -22.18
N TYR A 467 -25.41 2.60 -21.78
CA TYR A 467 -25.25 1.15 -21.80
C TYR A 467 -24.87 0.59 -20.43
N VAL A 468 -25.10 -0.70 -20.23
CA VAL A 468 -24.51 -1.46 -19.11
C VAL A 468 -23.78 -2.67 -19.68
N LEU A 469 -22.52 -2.86 -19.29
CA LEU A 469 -21.66 -3.85 -19.93
C LEU A 469 -21.71 -5.16 -19.15
N ALA A 470 -21.86 -6.28 -19.86
CA ALA A 470 -21.86 -7.63 -19.29
C ALA A 470 -20.64 -8.39 -19.81
N SER A 471 -19.59 -8.51 -18.99
CA SER A 471 -18.40 -9.30 -19.29
C SER A 471 -18.53 -10.68 -18.67
N ALA A 472 -18.67 -11.73 -19.49
CA ALA A 472 -18.92 -13.09 -19.01
C ALA A 472 -17.74 -14.03 -19.27
N ALA A 473 -17.40 -14.87 -18.29
CA ALA A 473 -16.38 -15.92 -18.40
C ALA A 473 -16.88 -17.23 -17.78
N THR A 474 -16.43 -18.38 -18.30
CA THR A 474 -16.78 -19.70 -17.75
C THR A 474 -15.64 -20.27 -16.92
N LEU A 475 -15.88 -20.45 -15.62
CA LEU A 475 -14.89 -21.00 -14.68
C LEU A 475 -15.31 -22.40 -14.22
N GLN A 476 -14.33 -23.25 -13.91
CA GLN A 476 -14.57 -24.59 -13.38
C GLN A 476 -14.61 -24.54 -11.85
N VAL A 477 -15.77 -24.82 -11.25
CA VAL A 477 -15.98 -24.76 -9.80
C VAL A 477 -16.10 -26.16 -9.22
N ALA A 478 -15.31 -26.47 -8.19
CA ALA A 478 -15.46 -27.73 -7.46
C ALA A 478 -16.79 -27.73 -6.68
N VAL A 479 -17.61 -28.76 -6.88
CA VAL A 479 -18.92 -28.91 -6.22
C VAL A 479 -18.86 -30.11 -5.27
N PRO A 480 -19.17 -29.94 -3.96
CA PRO A 480 -19.22 -31.04 -3.01
C PRO A 480 -20.06 -32.21 -3.52
N GLY A 481 -19.54 -33.44 -3.37
CA GLY A 481 -20.18 -34.66 -3.87
C GLY A 481 -20.01 -34.94 -5.38
N ARG A 482 -19.37 -34.07 -6.18
CA ARG A 482 -19.03 -34.36 -7.58
C ARG A 482 -17.53 -34.67 -7.76
N ARG A 483 -17.23 -35.69 -8.57
CA ARG A 483 -15.85 -36.04 -8.97
C ARG A 483 -15.24 -35.07 -9.98
N THR A 484 -16.08 -34.42 -10.80
CA THR A 484 -15.66 -33.44 -11.80
C THR A 484 -16.14 -32.05 -11.39
N PRO A 485 -15.33 -30.99 -11.55
CA PRO A 485 -15.80 -29.62 -11.46
C PRO A 485 -17.03 -29.37 -12.34
N GLN A 486 -17.87 -28.40 -11.93
CA GLN A 486 -18.99 -27.92 -12.72
C GLN A 486 -18.62 -26.59 -13.38
N PRO A 487 -18.81 -26.44 -14.70
CA PRO A 487 -18.61 -25.17 -15.38
C PRO A 487 -19.73 -24.17 -15.01
N MET A 488 -19.33 -23.05 -14.42
CA MET A 488 -20.18 -21.92 -14.04
C MET A 488 -19.85 -20.71 -14.91
N GLN A 489 -20.86 -20.00 -15.41
CA GLN A 489 -20.71 -18.72 -16.08
C GLN A 489 -20.77 -17.61 -15.04
N HIS A 490 -19.67 -16.88 -14.88
CA HIS A 490 -19.60 -15.69 -14.05
C HIS A 490 -19.78 -14.47 -14.96
N THR A 491 -20.76 -13.63 -14.67
CA THR A 491 -20.98 -12.36 -15.39
C THR A 491 -20.65 -11.20 -14.47
N LEU A 492 -19.65 -10.40 -14.85
CA LEU A 492 -19.30 -9.15 -14.21
C LEU A 492 -19.97 -7.99 -14.96
N TRP A 493 -20.73 -7.19 -14.24
CA TRP A 493 -21.48 -6.05 -14.78
C TRP A 493 -20.72 -4.77 -14.52
N LEU A 494 -20.48 -3.97 -15.55
CA LEU A 494 -19.66 -2.75 -15.50
C LEU A 494 -20.42 -1.52 -16.02
N ALA A 495 -20.10 -0.35 -15.46
CA ALA A 495 -20.52 0.93 -16.03
C ALA A 495 -19.87 1.16 -17.40
N ASP A 496 -20.59 1.79 -18.34
CA ASP A 496 -20.14 2.01 -19.70
C ASP A 496 -19.10 3.14 -19.85
N ARG A 497 -19.14 4.14 -18.97
CA ARG A 497 -18.27 5.32 -19.00
C ARG A 497 -16.82 5.02 -18.60
N ASP A 498 -16.64 4.38 -17.45
CA ASP A 498 -15.35 4.23 -16.74
C ASP A 498 -14.97 2.76 -16.43
N GLY A 499 -15.94 1.83 -16.48
CA GLY A 499 -15.70 0.42 -16.21
C GLY A 499 -15.81 0.04 -14.73
N MET A 500 -16.47 0.88 -13.92
CA MET A 500 -16.75 0.64 -12.50
C MET A 500 -17.57 -0.65 -12.29
N PRO A 501 -17.15 -1.58 -11.39
CA PRO A 501 -17.89 -2.81 -11.10
C PRO A 501 -19.24 -2.57 -10.42
N LEU A 502 -20.34 -2.78 -11.16
CA LEU A 502 -21.71 -2.58 -10.71
C LEU A 502 -22.28 -3.77 -9.97
N ALA A 503 -22.10 -4.98 -10.50
CA ALA A 503 -22.62 -6.22 -9.91
C ALA A 503 -21.85 -7.45 -10.43
N ALA A 504 -22.08 -8.61 -9.81
CA ALA A 504 -21.64 -9.89 -10.34
C ALA A 504 -22.76 -10.94 -10.17
N THR A 505 -22.88 -11.86 -11.13
CA THR A 505 -23.79 -13.02 -11.07
C THR A 505 -23.08 -14.30 -11.47
N VAL A 506 -23.56 -15.45 -11.00
CA VAL A 506 -23.00 -16.77 -11.31
C VAL A 506 -24.13 -17.72 -11.67
N THR A 507 -24.05 -18.36 -12.83
CA THR A 507 -25.03 -19.34 -13.32
C THR A 507 -24.37 -20.67 -13.70
N PRO A 508 -25.00 -21.82 -13.39
CA PRO A 508 -24.66 -23.09 -14.01
C PRO A 508 -24.67 -23.02 -15.55
N THR A 509 -23.71 -23.67 -16.20
CA THR A 509 -23.77 -23.91 -17.64
C THR A 509 -24.21 -25.35 -17.93
N GLY A 510 -24.93 -25.55 -19.05
CA GLY A 510 -25.18 -26.89 -19.60
C GLY A 510 -26.46 -27.61 -19.17
N ARG A 511 -27.47 -26.94 -18.59
CA ARG A 511 -28.79 -27.53 -18.31
C ARG A 511 -29.92 -26.90 -19.13
N ALA A 512 -30.09 -27.35 -20.37
CA ALA A 512 -31.32 -27.10 -21.11
C ALA A 512 -32.44 -28.03 -20.61
N GLY A 513 -33.62 -27.49 -20.28
CA GLY A 513 -34.83 -28.28 -20.02
C GLY A 513 -35.11 -28.71 -18.58
N GLN A 514 -34.43 -28.14 -17.57
CA GLN A 514 -34.90 -28.18 -16.18
C GLN A 514 -35.51 -26.82 -15.78
N PRO A 515 -36.45 -26.77 -14.82
CA PRO A 515 -36.87 -25.50 -14.22
C PRO A 515 -35.67 -24.80 -13.60
N LEU A 516 -35.60 -23.48 -13.75
CA LEU A 516 -34.48 -22.66 -13.25
C LEU A 516 -34.31 -22.84 -11.73
N GLY A 517 -33.09 -23.13 -11.30
CA GLY A 517 -32.74 -23.06 -9.88
C GLY A 517 -32.80 -21.61 -9.36
N GLU A 518 -32.91 -21.42 -8.05
CA GLU A 518 -33.04 -20.07 -7.46
C GLU A 518 -31.94 -19.11 -7.92
N ALA A 519 -30.68 -19.57 -8.00
CA ALA A 519 -29.56 -18.78 -8.51
C ALA A 519 -29.65 -18.43 -10.02
N GLU A 520 -30.26 -19.30 -10.83
CA GLU A 520 -30.49 -19.04 -12.25
C GLU A 520 -31.65 -18.03 -12.43
N SER A 521 -32.68 -18.13 -11.59
CA SER A 521 -33.79 -17.19 -11.51
C SER A 521 -33.33 -15.78 -11.07
N ASP A 522 -32.49 -15.69 -10.03
CA ASP A 522 -31.95 -14.41 -9.55
C ASP A 522 -31.01 -13.76 -10.57
N ALA A 523 -30.16 -14.54 -11.25
CA ALA A 523 -29.29 -14.02 -12.31
C ALA A 523 -30.07 -13.53 -13.55
N ALA A 524 -31.12 -14.26 -13.95
CA ALA A 524 -32.03 -13.81 -15.01
C ALA A 524 -32.82 -12.56 -14.60
N SER A 525 -33.28 -12.51 -13.35
CA SER A 525 -34.00 -11.36 -12.78
C SER A 525 -33.13 -10.11 -12.71
N LEU A 526 -31.85 -10.25 -12.35
CA LEU A 526 -30.91 -9.13 -12.37
C LEU A 526 -30.65 -8.67 -13.82
N ARG A 527 -30.46 -9.58 -14.78
CA ARG A 527 -30.30 -9.22 -16.20
C ARG A 527 -31.52 -8.49 -16.76
N ALA A 528 -32.73 -8.91 -16.39
CA ALA A 528 -33.96 -8.20 -16.77
C ALA A 528 -34.00 -6.78 -16.18
N ALA A 529 -33.62 -6.62 -14.90
CA ALA A 529 -33.55 -5.31 -14.25
C ALA A 529 -32.47 -4.39 -14.88
N MET A 530 -31.29 -4.94 -15.21
CA MET A 530 -30.24 -4.24 -15.95
C MET A 530 -30.76 -3.74 -17.30
N SER A 531 -31.36 -4.63 -18.09
CA SER A 531 -31.87 -4.32 -19.43
C SER A 531 -33.06 -3.35 -19.43
N ALA A 532 -33.80 -3.25 -18.33
CA ALA A 532 -34.86 -2.26 -18.14
C ALA A 532 -34.31 -0.86 -17.80
N ALA A 533 -33.13 -0.77 -17.19
CA ALA A 533 -32.48 0.50 -16.83
C ALA A 533 -31.58 1.07 -17.96
N ARG A 534 -30.81 0.20 -18.63
CA ARG A 534 -29.87 0.56 -19.72
C ARG A 534 -29.76 -0.58 -20.73
N LYS A 535 -29.35 -0.27 -21.97
CA LYS A 535 -29.12 -1.32 -22.99
C LYS A 535 -27.91 -2.16 -22.61
N VAL A 536 -28.07 -3.49 -22.55
CA VAL A 536 -26.96 -4.40 -22.22
C VAL A 536 -26.01 -4.53 -23.41
N VAL A 537 -24.70 -4.36 -23.19
CA VAL A 537 -23.63 -4.67 -24.16
C VAL A 537 -22.88 -5.90 -23.66
N ASN A 538 -22.94 -7.00 -24.39
CA ASN A 538 -22.20 -8.23 -24.09
C ASN A 538 -20.73 -8.05 -24.52
N LEU A 539 -19.78 -8.15 -23.59
CA LEU A 539 -18.34 -8.15 -23.87
C LEU A 539 -17.81 -9.60 -23.88
N ILE A 540 -17.08 -9.97 -24.93
CA ILE A 540 -16.75 -11.37 -25.24
C ILE A 540 -15.30 -11.49 -25.76
N ASP A 541 -14.62 -12.57 -25.38
CA ASP A 541 -13.25 -12.91 -25.80
C ASP A 541 -13.16 -13.50 -27.22
N ALA A 542 -14.26 -14.11 -27.69
CA ALA A 542 -14.38 -14.66 -29.04
C ALA A 542 -15.77 -14.42 -29.63
N VAL A 543 -15.83 -14.23 -30.95
CA VAL A 543 -17.09 -14.06 -31.70
C VAL A 543 -17.92 -15.36 -31.62
N PRO A 544 -19.14 -15.35 -31.04
CA PRO A 544 -20.01 -16.51 -31.00
C PRO A 544 -20.74 -16.72 -32.33
N THR A 545 -21.57 -17.76 -32.42
CA THR A 545 -22.39 -18.01 -33.62
C THR A 545 -23.30 -16.83 -33.94
N ALA A 546 -23.51 -16.54 -35.23
CA ALA A 546 -24.43 -15.50 -35.69
C ALA A 546 -25.86 -15.68 -35.12
N ALA A 547 -26.33 -16.93 -34.96
CA ALA A 547 -27.59 -17.25 -34.29
C ALA A 547 -27.63 -16.88 -32.78
N THR A 548 -26.48 -16.66 -32.13
CA THR A 548 -26.41 -16.09 -30.77
C THR A 548 -26.44 -14.57 -30.82
N LEU A 549 -25.68 -13.97 -31.73
CA LEU A 549 -25.67 -12.52 -31.95
C LEU A 549 -27.06 -11.99 -32.34
N ALA A 550 -27.76 -12.67 -33.24
CA ALA A 550 -29.12 -12.34 -33.67
C ALA A 550 -30.14 -12.42 -32.52
N ARG A 551 -30.00 -13.38 -31.59
CA ARG A 551 -30.87 -13.47 -30.40
C ARG A 551 -30.67 -12.29 -29.45
N TRP A 552 -29.43 -11.83 -29.27
CA TRP A 552 -29.15 -10.62 -28.47
C TRP A 552 -29.70 -9.36 -29.15
N GLN A 553 -29.53 -9.21 -30.48
CA GLN A 553 -30.12 -8.11 -31.24
C GLN A 553 -31.66 -8.08 -31.15
N GLN A 554 -32.31 -9.25 -31.25
CA GLN A 554 -33.76 -9.41 -31.05
C GLN A 554 -34.21 -9.07 -29.63
N ALA A 555 -33.39 -9.34 -28.63
CA ALA A 555 -33.62 -8.94 -27.23
C ALA A 555 -33.32 -7.44 -26.96
N GLY A 556 -32.94 -6.65 -27.98
CA GLY A 556 -32.58 -5.25 -27.85
C GLY A 556 -31.18 -5.00 -27.27
N GLU A 557 -30.44 -6.06 -26.96
CA GLU A 557 -29.07 -6.02 -26.46
C GLU A 557 -28.07 -5.75 -27.60
N ARG A 558 -26.81 -5.49 -27.22
CA ARG A 558 -25.68 -5.23 -28.11
C ARG A 558 -24.52 -6.15 -27.74
N TRP A 559 -23.47 -6.14 -28.55
CA TRP A 559 -22.32 -7.03 -28.38
C TRP A 559 -21.02 -6.40 -28.90
N VAL A 560 -19.91 -6.75 -28.25
CA VAL A 560 -18.53 -6.50 -28.67
C VAL A 560 -17.74 -7.79 -28.40
N ALA A 561 -17.13 -8.33 -29.43
CA ALA A 561 -16.35 -9.55 -29.38
C ALA A 561 -14.92 -9.31 -29.88
N SER A 562 -13.93 -9.74 -29.11
CA SER A 562 -12.55 -9.78 -29.57
C SER A 562 -12.37 -10.80 -30.69
N ALA A 563 -11.53 -10.48 -31.66
CA ALA A 563 -11.28 -11.31 -32.83
C ALA A 563 -9.77 -11.49 -33.08
N ARG A 564 -9.38 -12.70 -33.47
CA ARG A 564 -8.01 -12.98 -33.93
C ARG A 564 -7.80 -12.34 -35.31
N LYS A 565 -6.63 -11.78 -35.58
CA LYS A 565 -6.30 -11.15 -36.88
C LYS A 565 -6.54 -12.04 -38.11
N THR A 566 -6.47 -13.37 -37.92
CA THR A 566 -6.71 -14.39 -38.96
C THR A 566 -8.18 -14.79 -39.12
N ALA A 567 -9.10 -14.24 -38.30
CA ALA A 567 -10.54 -14.43 -38.48
C ALA A 567 -10.99 -13.83 -39.83
N ARG A 568 -12.13 -14.29 -40.35
CA ARG A 568 -12.65 -13.89 -41.66
C ARG A 568 -14.02 -13.27 -41.56
N VAL A 569 -14.22 -12.24 -42.36
CA VAL A 569 -15.47 -11.49 -42.54
C VAL A 569 -15.67 -11.20 -44.02
N VAL A 570 -16.89 -10.89 -44.42
CA VAL A 570 -17.18 -10.36 -45.76
C VAL A 570 -17.20 -8.84 -45.68
N SER A 571 -16.55 -8.15 -46.62
CA SER A 571 -16.71 -6.71 -46.83
C SER A 571 -16.59 -6.40 -48.32
N ALA A 572 -17.36 -5.43 -48.82
CA ALA A 572 -17.50 -5.10 -50.24
C ALA A 572 -17.74 -6.34 -51.16
N GLY A 573 -18.47 -7.35 -50.67
CA GLY A 573 -18.74 -8.58 -51.43
C GLY A 573 -17.56 -9.55 -51.58
N ALA A 574 -16.48 -9.39 -50.81
CA ALA A 574 -15.32 -10.29 -50.81
C ALA A 574 -14.97 -10.80 -49.40
N ALA A 575 -14.38 -11.99 -49.30
CA ALA A 575 -14.02 -12.63 -48.03
C ALA A 575 -12.58 -12.30 -47.59
N TRP A 576 -12.44 -11.41 -46.61
CA TRP A 576 -11.17 -10.91 -46.11
C TRP A 576 -10.68 -11.67 -44.87
N LYS A 577 -9.40 -11.51 -44.52
CA LYS A 577 -8.92 -11.67 -43.14
C LYS A 577 -8.96 -10.30 -42.45
N LEU A 578 -9.07 -10.27 -41.12
CA LEU A 578 -9.06 -9.00 -40.39
C LEU A 578 -7.72 -8.24 -40.47
N ASP A 579 -6.57 -8.93 -40.51
CA ASP A 579 -5.28 -8.28 -40.79
C ASP A 579 -5.26 -7.60 -42.17
N ALA A 580 -5.50 -8.37 -43.23
CA ALA A 580 -5.49 -7.87 -44.61
C ALA A 580 -6.54 -6.79 -44.92
N LEU A 581 -7.66 -6.76 -44.18
CA LEU A 581 -8.67 -5.69 -44.30
C LEU A 581 -8.26 -4.44 -43.52
N ALA A 582 -7.64 -4.58 -42.34
CA ALA A 582 -7.17 -3.44 -41.56
C ALA A 582 -6.10 -2.62 -42.30
N ASP A 583 -5.25 -3.27 -43.09
CA ASP A 583 -4.22 -2.61 -43.89
C ASP A 583 -4.78 -1.79 -45.07
N THR A 584 -6.09 -1.87 -45.36
CA THR A 584 -6.78 -1.01 -46.34
C THR A 584 -7.62 0.11 -45.70
N LEU A 585 -7.58 0.29 -44.38
CA LEU A 585 -8.41 1.30 -43.68
C LEU A 585 -7.62 2.58 -43.34
N THR A 586 -8.32 3.72 -43.38
CA THR A 586 -7.80 5.00 -42.88
C THR A 586 -7.90 5.07 -41.35
N PHE A 587 -6.77 5.25 -40.68
CA PHE A 587 -6.70 5.42 -39.23
C PHE A 587 -6.74 6.89 -38.81
N HIS A 588 -7.38 7.18 -37.68
CA HIS A 588 -7.40 8.49 -37.02
C HIS A 588 -6.94 8.35 -35.56
N ALA A 589 -6.26 9.37 -35.02
CA ALA A 589 -5.80 9.39 -33.63
C ALA A 589 -6.93 9.81 -32.69
N VAL A 590 -7.08 9.12 -31.55
CA VAL A 590 -8.26 9.23 -30.67
C VAL A 590 -7.88 9.32 -29.17
N GLY A 591 -6.59 9.38 -28.86
CA GLY A 591 -6.10 9.58 -27.51
C GLY A 591 -4.60 9.36 -27.37
N GLU A 592 -4.05 9.86 -26.28
CA GLU A 592 -2.69 9.59 -25.82
C GLU A 592 -2.76 8.62 -24.63
N ASP A 593 -1.85 7.65 -24.60
CA ASP A 593 -1.74 6.56 -23.63
C ASP A 593 -0.29 6.48 -23.13
N THR A 594 -0.05 5.94 -21.94
CA THR A 594 1.29 5.62 -21.46
C THR A 594 1.40 4.11 -21.23
N VAL A 595 2.28 3.43 -21.97
CA VAL A 595 2.44 1.96 -21.89
C VAL A 595 3.91 1.61 -21.68
N ARG A 596 4.20 0.96 -20.54
CA ARG A 596 5.57 0.61 -20.11
C ARG A 596 6.52 1.82 -20.15
N GLU A 597 6.08 2.93 -19.56
CA GLU A 597 6.81 4.21 -19.48
C GLU A 597 7.06 4.92 -20.84
N ARG A 598 6.57 4.36 -21.95
CA ARG A 598 6.57 5.00 -23.28
C ARG A 598 5.28 5.77 -23.50
N GLU A 599 5.38 7.00 -24.01
CA GLU A 599 4.23 7.71 -24.56
C GLU A 599 3.77 7.04 -25.85
N ALA A 600 2.46 6.88 -26.01
CA ALA A 600 1.83 6.21 -27.14
C ALA A 600 0.58 6.97 -27.60
N VAL A 601 0.25 6.82 -28.88
CA VAL A 601 -0.96 7.37 -29.50
C VAL A 601 -1.85 6.20 -29.93
N ARG A 602 -3.14 6.30 -29.59
CA ARG A 602 -4.15 5.32 -29.98
C ARG A 602 -4.80 5.72 -31.30
N TRP A 603 -4.67 4.86 -32.29
CA TRP A 603 -5.18 5.01 -33.64
C TRP A 603 -6.34 4.04 -33.87
N LEU A 604 -7.49 4.55 -34.31
CA LEU A 604 -8.66 3.75 -34.61
C LEU A 604 -9.00 3.79 -36.10
N ALA A 605 -9.54 2.70 -36.60
CA ALA A 605 -10.24 2.63 -37.88
C ALA A 605 -11.48 1.73 -37.73
N SER A 606 -12.51 1.99 -38.53
CA SER A 606 -13.73 1.16 -38.56
C SER A 606 -14.16 0.83 -39.98
N ALA A 607 -14.89 -0.27 -40.14
CA ALA A 607 -15.44 -0.72 -41.41
C ALA A 607 -16.72 -1.54 -41.23
N GLU A 608 -17.67 -1.40 -42.15
CA GLU A 608 -18.84 -2.28 -42.24
C GLU A 608 -18.43 -3.66 -42.79
N VAL A 609 -18.84 -4.71 -42.07
CA VAL A 609 -18.50 -6.10 -42.38
C VAL A 609 -19.66 -7.03 -42.06
N ARG A 610 -19.65 -8.25 -42.63
CA ARG A 610 -20.58 -9.33 -42.27
C ARG A 610 -19.81 -10.50 -41.67
N VAL A 611 -20.22 -10.92 -40.47
CA VAL A 611 -19.71 -12.12 -39.80
C VAL A 611 -20.47 -13.33 -40.35
N PRO A 612 -19.81 -14.27 -41.05
CA PRO A 612 -20.50 -15.35 -41.75
C PRO A 612 -20.98 -16.46 -40.81
N ASP A 613 -22.11 -17.10 -41.15
CA ASP A 613 -22.69 -18.22 -40.37
C ASP A 613 -21.78 -19.46 -40.27
N SER A 614 -20.76 -19.56 -41.14
CA SER A 614 -19.82 -20.68 -41.18
C SER A 614 -18.41 -20.27 -41.61
N PRO A 615 -17.35 -21.00 -41.20
CA PRO A 615 -15.97 -20.61 -41.48
C PRO A 615 -15.63 -20.61 -42.97
N VAL A 616 -15.33 -19.44 -43.54
CA VAL A 616 -15.07 -19.28 -44.98
C VAL A 616 -13.74 -19.93 -45.39
N ARG A 617 -13.84 -21.09 -46.07
CA ARG A 617 -12.71 -21.87 -46.62
C ARG A 617 -12.52 -21.63 -48.12
N GLY A 618 -12.26 -20.39 -48.55
CA GLY A 618 -11.94 -20.11 -49.96
C GLY A 618 -12.03 -18.65 -50.36
N LYS A 619 -12.20 -18.43 -51.68
CA LYS A 619 -12.53 -17.12 -52.29
C LYS A 619 -14.04 -16.86 -52.44
N GLY A 620 -14.88 -17.86 -52.17
CA GLY A 620 -16.34 -17.73 -52.33
C GLY A 620 -16.95 -16.81 -51.27
N THR A 621 -17.95 -16.02 -51.68
CA THR A 621 -18.87 -15.33 -50.78
C THR A 621 -19.76 -16.34 -50.07
N PRO A 622 -19.79 -16.39 -48.72
CA PRO A 622 -20.81 -17.14 -47.99
C PRO A 622 -22.17 -16.47 -48.18
N GLU A 623 -23.19 -17.28 -48.47
CA GLU A 623 -24.59 -16.87 -48.38
C GLU A 623 -25.02 -17.00 -46.92
N GLY A 624 -25.38 -15.88 -46.28
CA GLY A 624 -25.70 -15.80 -44.85
C GLY A 624 -24.68 -15.02 -44.03
N GLY A 625 -24.88 -15.00 -42.72
CA GLY A 625 -24.15 -14.19 -41.74
C GLY A 625 -24.92 -12.97 -41.23
N ILE A 626 -24.33 -12.31 -40.24
CA ILE A 626 -24.88 -11.17 -39.52
C ILE A 626 -24.03 -9.91 -39.74
N ASP A 627 -24.69 -8.77 -39.94
CA ASP A 627 -24.00 -7.48 -40.13
C ASP A 627 -23.37 -7.00 -38.83
N ALA A 628 -22.16 -6.43 -38.94
CA ALA A 628 -21.31 -6.02 -37.84
C ALA A 628 -20.44 -4.81 -38.25
N CYS A 629 -19.92 -4.10 -37.24
CA CYS A 629 -18.82 -3.18 -37.43
C CYS A 629 -17.50 -3.86 -37.01
N LEU A 630 -16.48 -3.77 -37.86
CA LEU A 630 -15.10 -4.01 -37.49
C LEU A 630 -14.54 -2.72 -36.89
N VAL A 631 -14.00 -2.78 -35.68
CA VAL A 631 -13.17 -1.71 -35.09
C VAL A 631 -11.76 -2.24 -34.91
N VAL A 632 -10.78 -1.56 -35.51
CA VAL A 632 -9.36 -1.87 -35.36
C VAL A 632 -8.70 -0.80 -34.51
N ALA A 633 -8.09 -1.21 -33.40
CA ALA A 633 -7.36 -0.31 -32.51
C ALA A 633 -5.86 -0.64 -32.58
N ARG A 634 -5.07 0.30 -33.11
CA ARG A 634 -3.61 0.26 -33.13
C ARG A 634 -3.07 1.18 -32.04
N LEU A 635 -2.15 0.69 -31.23
CA LEU A 635 -1.36 1.51 -30.30
C LEU A 635 0.04 1.67 -30.87
N ALA A 636 0.49 2.90 -31.08
CA ALA A 636 1.82 3.18 -31.60
C ALA A 636 2.59 4.10 -30.64
N ASP A 637 3.89 3.85 -30.45
CA ASP A 637 4.78 4.74 -29.71
C ASP A 637 4.85 6.14 -30.37
N ARG A 638 4.75 7.19 -29.55
CA ARG A 638 4.62 8.57 -30.01
C ARG A 638 5.86 9.10 -30.73
N ALA A 639 7.05 8.67 -30.31
CA ALA A 639 8.33 9.20 -30.79
C ALA A 639 8.88 8.45 -32.01
N THR A 640 8.56 7.17 -32.12
CA THR A 640 9.12 6.23 -33.12
C THR A 640 8.09 5.72 -34.13
N GLY A 641 6.80 5.77 -33.82
CA GLY A 641 5.75 5.15 -34.62
C GLY A 641 5.70 3.62 -34.53
N GLU A 642 6.49 2.99 -33.65
CA GLU A 642 6.49 1.54 -33.45
C GLU A 642 5.12 1.04 -32.96
N LEU A 643 4.53 0.05 -33.64
CA LEU A 643 3.27 -0.57 -33.21
C LEU A 643 3.47 -1.45 -31.96
N LEU A 644 2.92 -1.00 -30.83
CA LEU A 644 3.01 -1.64 -29.52
C LEU A 644 1.91 -2.69 -29.28
N ASP A 645 0.70 -2.45 -29.82
CA ASP A 645 -0.45 -3.37 -29.77
C ASP A 645 -1.32 -3.19 -31.03
N THR A 646 -2.08 -4.20 -31.42
CA THR A 646 -3.12 -4.12 -32.46
C THR A 646 -4.26 -5.08 -32.17
N ARG A 647 -5.43 -4.53 -31.86
CA ARG A 647 -6.65 -5.26 -31.53
C ARG A 647 -7.66 -5.18 -32.67
N TYR A 648 -8.36 -6.29 -32.89
CA TYR A 648 -9.44 -6.40 -33.86
C TYR A 648 -10.70 -6.76 -33.08
N LEU A 649 -11.70 -5.88 -33.13
CA LEU A 649 -12.96 -6.02 -32.43
C LEU A 649 -14.07 -6.10 -33.47
N LEU A 650 -15.01 -7.02 -33.28
CA LEU A 650 -16.26 -7.07 -34.04
C LEU A 650 -17.39 -6.71 -33.08
N CYS A 651 -18.23 -5.76 -33.47
CA CYS A 651 -19.33 -5.29 -32.64
C CYS A 651 -20.62 -5.10 -33.44
N ASP A 652 -21.71 -4.91 -32.70
CA ASP A 652 -23.01 -4.56 -33.28
C ASP A 652 -22.93 -3.28 -34.14
N PRO A 653 -23.57 -3.23 -35.33
CA PRO A 653 -23.53 -2.03 -36.19
C PRO A 653 -24.01 -0.75 -35.51
N ALA A 654 -24.92 -0.84 -34.53
CA ALA A 654 -25.40 0.32 -33.78
C ALA A 654 -24.31 0.97 -32.89
N LEU A 655 -23.17 0.31 -32.68
CA LEU A 655 -22.00 0.82 -31.93
C LEU A 655 -20.92 1.40 -32.85
N ALA A 656 -21.14 1.49 -34.16
CA ALA A 656 -20.12 1.90 -35.12
C ALA A 656 -19.62 3.35 -34.95
N GLN A 657 -20.48 4.25 -34.45
CA GLN A 657 -20.11 5.63 -34.11
C GLN A 657 -19.30 5.70 -32.80
N ASP A 658 -19.54 4.77 -31.89
CA ASP A 658 -18.90 4.68 -30.56
C ASP A 658 -17.57 3.89 -30.59
N ALA A 659 -16.90 3.82 -31.75
CA ALA A 659 -15.69 2.99 -31.95
C ALA A 659 -14.58 3.25 -30.90
N ALA A 660 -14.47 4.49 -30.42
CA ALA A 660 -13.56 4.87 -29.32
C ALA A 660 -13.94 4.24 -27.98
N GLN A 661 -15.24 4.18 -27.67
CA GLN A 661 -15.74 3.59 -26.45
C GLN A 661 -15.71 2.05 -26.52
N VAL A 662 -16.05 1.47 -27.68
CA VAL A 662 -15.86 0.04 -27.99
C VAL A 662 -14.40 -0.40 -27.79
N ALA A 663 -13.44 0.41 -28.25
CA ALA A 663 -12.02 0.15 -28.06
C ALA A 663 -11.57 0.26 -26.59
N ARG A 664 -12.21 1.11 -25.78
CA ARG A 664 -11.98 1.17 -24.31
C ARG A 664 -12.59 -0.04 -23.59
N TRP A 665 -13.83 -0.42 -23.91
CA TRP A 665 -14.54 -1.54 -23.28
C TRP A 665 -13.78 -2.87 -23.39
N ALA A 666 -13.16 -3.13 -24.54
CA ALA A 666 -12.35 -4.34 -24.75
C ALA A 666 -11.13 -4.44 -23.80
N LEU A 667 -10.59 -3.33 -23.31
CA LEU A 667 -9.50 -3.34 -22.31
C LEU A 667 -9.98 -3.82 -20.93
N TRP A 668 -11.28 -3.67 -20.63
CA TRP A 668 -11.85 -4.14 -19.37
C TRP A 668 -12.18 -5.64 -19.41
N THR A 669 -12.33 -6.22 -20.59
CA THR A 669 -12.44 -7.68 -20.79
C THR A 669 -11.15 -8.39 -20.38
N ASP A 670 -9.97 -7.90 -20.80
CA ASP A 670 -8.67 -8.41 -20.35
C ASP A 670 -8.55 -8.42 -18.81
N ALA A 671 -9.09 -7.38 -18.15
CA ALA A 671 -9.06 -7.24 -16.70
C ALA A 671 -10.12 -8.09 -15.96
N ALA A 672 -11.15 -8.58 -16.65
CA ALA A 672 -12.26 -9.33 -16.05
C ALA A 672 -11.77 -10.57 -15.31
N ASP A 673 -10.76 -11.25 -15.87
CA ASP A 673 -10.13 -12.44 -15.31
C ASP A 673 -9.47 -12.18 -13.93
N ALA A 674 -8.83 -11.02 -13.77
CA ALA A 674 -8.27 -10.59 -12.48
C ALA A 674 -9.38 -10.22 -11.49
N ARG A 675 -10.40 -9.48 -11.95
CA ARG A 675 -11.54 -9.08 -11.11
C ARG A 675 -12.33 -10.29 -10.60
N LEU A 676 -12.51 -11.32 -11.44
CA LEU A 676 -13.15 -12.58 -11.07
C LEU A 676 -12.31 -13.39 -10.05
N ARG A 677 -10.98 -13.30 -10.08
CA ARG A 677 -10.12 -13.88 -9.03
C ARG A 677 -10.29 -13.16 -7.69
N THR A 678 -10.39 -11.82 -7.65
CA THR A 678 -10.72 -11.08 -6.42
C THR A 678 -12.09 -11.51 -5.86
N LEU A 679 -13.11 -11.65 -6.71
CA LEU A 679 -14.45 -12.12 -6.27
C LEU A 679 -14.44 -13.57 -5.79
N ARG A 680 -13.70 -14.46 -6.46
CA ARG A 680 -13.58 -15.86 -6.02
C ARG A 680 -12.95 -15.95 -4.64
N HIS A 681 -11.84 -15.21 -4.43
CA HIS A 681 -11.19 -15.06 -3.13
C HIS A 681 -12.11 -14.47 -2.07
N ALA A 682 -12.95 -13.49 -2.39
CA ALA A 682 -13.93 -12.95 -1.44
C ALA A 682 -14.93 -14.03 -0.99
N ILE A 683 -15.50 -14.80 -1.92
CA ILE A 683 -16.40 -15.90 -1.60
C ILE A 683 -15.68 -16.97 -0.75
N ASP A 684 -14.47 -17.38 -1.12
CA ASP A 684 -13.69 -18.34 -0.35
C ASP A 684 -13.33 -17.81 1.06
N HIS A 685 -12.99 -16.53 1.20
CA HIS A 685 -12.58 -15.94 2.47
C HIS A 685 -13.76 -15.71 3.44
N PHE A 686 -14.89 -15.20 2.94
CA PHE A 686 -16.01 -14.77 3.79
C PHE A 686 -17.10 -15.84 4.02
N ALA A 687 -17.18 -16.89 3.19
CA ALA A 687 -18.19 -17.94 3.34
C ALA A 687 -17.66 -19.24 3.97
N GLN A 688 -16.43 -19.24 4.50
CA GLN A 688 -15.72 -20.41 5.02
C GLN A 688 -16.45 -21.12 6.18
N ASP A 689 -17.03 -20.35 7.11
CA ASP A 689 -17.66 -20.85 8.34
C ASP A 689 -19.19 -21.00 8.26
N ALA A 690 -19.77 -20.99 7.05
CA ALA A 690 -21.22 -21.01 6.88
C ALA A 690 -21.81 -22.42 7.06
N GLU A 691 -22.70 -22.58 8.06
CA GLU A 691 -23.49 -23.79 8.23
C GLU A 691 -24.30 -24.13 6.97
N SER A 692 -24.54 -25.44 6.76
CA SER A 692 -25.21 -25.97 5.55
C SER A 692 -26.58 -25.35 5.23
N GLY A 693 -27.30 -24.81 6.22
CA GLY A 693 -28.58 -24.12 6.03
C GLY A 693 -28.47 -22.63 5.64
N HIS A 694 -27.30 -22.01 5.81
CA HIS A 694 -27.09 -20.56 5.69
C HIS A 694 -26.12 -20.18 4.56
N ALA A 695 -25.51 -21.17 3.89
CA ALA A 695 -24.51 -20.98 2.84
C ALA A 695 -24.90 -19.99 1.72
N ALA A 696 -26.19 -19.90 1.36
CA ALA A 696 -26.67 -18.96 0.34
C ALA A 696 -26.60 -17.49 0.80
N GLY A 697 -26.97 -17.20 2.05
CA GLY A 697 -26.88 -15.85 2.64
C GLY A 697 -25.43 -15.41 2.82
N ALA A 698 -24.58 -16.32 3.30
CA ALA A 698 -23.13 -16.11 3.40
C ALA A 698 -22.48 -15.84 2.03
N ALA A 699 -22.80 -16.64 1.00
CA ALA A 699 -22.28 -16.43 -0.36
C ALA A 699 -22.72 -15.09 -0.97
N LEU A 700 -23.97 -14.66 -0.72
CA LEU A 700 -24.49 -13.37 -1.21
C LEU A 700 -23.79 -12.19 -0.51
N ALA A 701 -23.62 -12.24 0.81
CA ALA A 701 -22.88 -11.23 1.56
C ALA A 701 -21.40 -11.16 1.13
N ALA A 702 -20.75 -12.32 1.00
CA ALA A 702 -19.37 -12.44 0.53
C ALA A 702 -19.16 -11.86 -0.87
N LEU A 703 -20.12 -12.04 -1.78
CA LEU A 703 -20.09 -11.47 -3.12
C LEU A 703 -20.18 -9.94 -3.11
N GLN A 704 -21.01 -9.35 -2.24
CA GLN A 704 -21.09 -7.89 -2.10
C GLN A 704 -19.84 -7.30 -1.42
N LEU A 705 -19.22 -7.99 -0.47
CA LEU A 705 -17.93 -7.58 0.11
C LEU A 705 -16.81 -7.61 -0.93
N GLY A 706 -16.74 -8.68 -1.74
CA GLY A 706 -15.82 -8.76 -2.87
C GLY A 706 -16.07 -7.68 -3.93
N LEU A 707 -17.34 -7.31 -4.16
CA LEU A 707 -17.71 -6.24 -5.07
C LEU A 707 -17.29 -4.85 -4.53
N ALA A 708 -17.44 -4.60 -3.23
CA ALA A 708 -16.95 -3.38 -2.60
C ALA A 708 -15.41 -3.27 -2.68
N VAL A 709 -14.70 -4.40 -2.53
CA VAL A 709 -13.26 -4.49 -2.77
C VAL A 709 -12.91 -4.23 -4.24
N LEU A 710 -13.64 -4.80 -5.21
CA LEU A 710 -13.43 -4.50 -6.64
C LEU A 710 -13.67 -3.02 -6.97
N ARG A 711 -14.68 -2.39 -6.36
CA ARG A 711 -14.96 -0.97 -6.49
C ARG A 711 -13.81 -0.13 -5.92
N LEU A 712 -13.18 -0.56 -4.82
CA LEU A 712 -11.99 0.07 -4.25
C LEU A 712 -10.70 -0.17 -5.08
N GLU A 713 -10.54 -1.34 -5.72
CA GLU A 713 -9.44 -1.59 -6.68
C GLU A 713 -9.57 -0.68 -7.91
N HIS A 714 -10.81 -0.37 -8.33
CA HIS A 714 -11.09 0.49 -9.47
C HIS A 714 -10.99 1.99 -9.15
N ALA A 715 -11.54 2.41 -8.01
CA ALA A 715 -11.58 3.80 -7.54
C ALA A 715 -11.03 3.89 -6.09
N PRO A 716 -9.70 3.85 -5.90
CA PRO A 716 -9.09 3.84 -4.57
C PRO A 716 -9.28 5.18 -3.84
N THR A 717 -9.75 5.12 -2.59
CA THR A 717 -9.80 6.31 -1.70
C THR A 717 -8.42 6.66 -1.14
N ALA A 718 -8.31 7.81 -0.47
CA ALA A 718 -7.04 8.35 0.01
C ALA A 718 -6.34 7.48 1.07
N ALA A 719 -7.08 6.94 2.05
CA ALA A 719 -6.52 6.15 3.15
C ALA A 719 -6.97 4.69 3.16
N ALA A 720 -8.22 4.38 2.77
CA ALA A 720 -8.80 3.04 2.97
C ALA A 720 -7.97 1.88 2.41
N PRO A 721 -7.40 1.91 1.17
CA PRO A 721 -6.55 0.82 0.68
C PRO A 721 -5.32 0.57 1.56
N ALA A 722 -4.71 1.64 2.08
CA ALA A 722 -3.56 1.57 2.97
C ALA A 722 -3.92 1.25 4.44
N PHE A 723 -5.17 1.45 4.85
CA PHE A 723 -5.68 0.99 6.14
C PHE A 723 -6.02 -0.51 6.09
N LEU A 724 -6.80 -0.95 5.10
CA LEU A 724 -7.15 -2.36 4.91
C LEU A 724 -5.90 -3.25 4.72
N ALA A 725 -4.92 -2.79 3.95
CA ALA A 725 -3.65 -3.51 3.82
C ALA A 725 -2.86 -3.58 5.14
N ARG A 726 -2.86 -2.52 5.95
CA ARG A 726 -2.26 -2.57 7.31
C ARG A 726 -2.98 -3.59 8.18
N LEU A 727 -4.31 -3.62 8.18
CA LEU A 727 -5.08 -4.66 8.88
C LEU A 727 -4.70 -6.07 8.41
N ALA A 728 -4.54 -6.28 7.10
CA ALA A 728 -4.07 -7.55 6.52
C ALA A 728 -2.62 -7.93 6.89
N GLY A 729 -1.83 -7.02 7.47
CA GLY A 729 -0.41 -7.21 7.75
C GLY A 729 0.47 -7.04 6.51
N ARG A 730 0.20 -5.99 5.72
CA ARG A 730 0.95 -5.61 4.51
C ARG A 730 1.25 -4.10 4.51
N THR A 731 2.49 -3.73 4.22
CA THR A 731 2.90 -2.33 4.04
C THR A 731 2.79 -1.94 2.57
N VAL A 732 2.08 -0.84 2.28
CA VAL A 732 1.78 -0.38 0.91
C VAL A 732 2.67 0.80 0.55
N ARG A 733 3.43 0.70 -0.55
CA ARG A 733 4.20 1.83 -1.10
C ARG A 733 3.24 2.90 -1.65
N GLN A 734 3.61 4.17 -1.67
CA GLN A 734 2.74 5.19 -2.30
C GLN A 734 2.73 4.98 -3.83
N GLY A 735 1.56 5.13 -4.47
CA GLY A 735 1.38 4.90 -5.90
C GLY A 735 1.29 3.43 -6.36
N VAL A 736 1.44 2.45 -5.47
CA VAL A 736 1.30 1.02 -5.82
C VAL A 736 -0.12 0.52 -5.48
N PRO A 737 -0.89 -0.01 -6.44
CA PRO A 737 -2.20 -0.61 -6.16
C PRO A 737 -2.12 -1.76 -5.16
N VAL A 738 -3.11 -1.86 -4.28
CA VAL A 738 -3.23 -2.97 -3.32
C VAL A 738 -4.00 -4.11 -3.98
N PRO A 739 -3.48 -5.35 -4.03
CA PRO A 739 -4.21 -6.48 -4.60
C PRO A 739 -5.53 -6.75 -3.87
N GLY A 740 -6.60 -7.02 -4.61
CA GLY A 740 -7.93 -7.33 -4.06
C GLY A 740 -7.97 -8.47 -3.05
N THR A 741 -7.05 -9.45 -3.13
CA THR A 741 -6.90 -10.50 -2.11
C THR A 741 -6.49 -9.95 -0.75
N VAL A 742 -5.52 -9.01 -0.73
CA VAL A 742 -5.08 -8.30 0.48
C VAL A 742 -6.16 -7.34 0.99
N LEU A 743 -6.91 -6.70 0.09
CA LEU A 743 -8.05 -5.87 0.49
C LEU A 743 -9.20 -6.71 1.08
N ASN A 744 -9.45 -7.91 0.57
CA ASN A 744 -10.39 -8.88 1.17
C ASN A 744 -9.94 -9.30 2.58
N GLU A 745 -8.66 -9.70 2.77
CA GLU A 745 -8.10 -10.01 4.10
C GLU A 745 -8.27 -8.84 5.08
N GLY A 746 -8.00 -7.61 4.60
CA GLY A 746 -8.15 -6.38 5.38
C GLY A 746 -9.60 -6.08 5.74
N MET A 747 -10.51 -6.28 4.78
CA MET A 747 -11.96 -6.09 4.96
C MET A 747 -12.54 -7.08 5.97
N GLY A 748 -12.11 -8.34 5.96
CA GLY A 748 -12.52 -9.34 6.95
C GLY A 748 -12.09 -8.98 8.38
N ARG A 749 -10.84 -8.50 8.53
CA ARG A 749 -10.34 -8.00 9.82
C ARG A 749 -11.02 -6.69 10.24
N MET A 750 -11.38 -5.82 9.30
CA MET A 750 -12.15 -4.60 9.56
C MET A 750 -13.56 -4.94 10.07
N LEU A 751 -14.26 -5.89 9.43
CA LEU A 751 -15.55 -6.40 9.88
C LEU A 751 -15.45 -7.03 11.26
N ALA A 752 -14.44 -7.87 11.53
CA ALA A 752 -14.26 -8.47 12.84
C ALA A 752 -14.02 -7.41 13.94
N LEU A 753 -13.25 -6.35 13.67
CA LEU A 753 -13.08 -5.23 14.60
C LEU A 753 -14.38 -4.44 14.81
N LEU A 754 -15.17 -4.23 13.76
CA LEU A 754 -16.47 -3.56 13.83
C LEU A 754 -17.50 -4.40 14.59
N ASP A 755 -17.58 -5.70 14.33
CA ASP A 755 -18.43 -6.65 15.05
C ASP A 755 -18.02 -6.71 16.55
N VAL A 756 -16.73 -6.66 16.88
CA VAL A 756 -16.24 -6.55 18.27
C VAL A 756 -16.62 -5.21 18.93
N LEU A 757 -16.55 -4.08 18.21
CA LEU A 757 -16.93 -2.76 18.71
C LEU A 757 -18.45 -2.57 18.84
N GLU A 758 -19.25 -3.29 18.06
CA GLU A 758 -20.72 -3.27 18.14
C GLU A 758 -21.26 -4.23 19.21
N ASN A 759 -20.61 -5.36 19.43
CA ASN A 759 -20.95 -6.30 20.50
C ASN A 759 -20.15 -6.07 21.80
N TYR A 760 -19.42 -4.97 21.91
CA TYR A 760 -18.67 -4.64 23.12
C TYR A 760 -19.65 -4.33 24.28
N PRO A 761 -19.59 -5.02 25.43
CA PRO A 761 -20.62 -4.92 26.48
C PRO A 761 -20.69 -3.55 27.17
N GLY A 762 -19.72 -2.65 26.94
CA GLY A 762 -19.79 -1.25 27.35
C GLY A 762 -20.58 -0.33 26.40
N ARG A 763 -20.93 -0.78 25.19
CA ARG A 763 -21.69 0.00 24.21
C ARG A 763 -23.19 -0.18 24.46
N GLY A 764 -23.68 0.52 25.49
CA GLY A 764 -25.11 0.52 25.84
C GLY A 764 -25.99 0.82 24.62
N THR A 765 -27.03 0.03 24.44
CA THR A 765 -27.98 0.17 23.33
C THR A 765 -28.66 1.54 23.40
N ALA A 766 -28.35 2.43 22.46
CA ALA A 766 -29.05 3.69 22.32
C ALA A 766 -30.52 3.41 21.96
N VAL A 767 -31.41 3.61 22.92
CA VAL A 767 -32.86 3.52 22.73
C VAL A 767 -33.28 4.60 21.70
N PRO A 768 -34.18 4.31 20.74
CA PRO A 768 -34.63 5.30 19.78
C PRO A 768 -35.16 6.58 20.43
N ALA A 769 -34.90 7.73 19.80
CA ALA A 769 -35.19 9.06 20.36
C ALA A 769 -36.69 9.36 20.57
N GLU A 770 -37.59 8.50 20.09
CA GLU A 770 -39.05 8.57 20.29
C GLU A 770 -39.47 8.26 21.75
N ALA A 771 -38.56 7.76 22.58
CA ALA A 771 -38.81 7.49 24.01
C ALA A 771 -38.59 8.71 24.93
N MET A 772 -38.25 9.89 24.40
CA MET A 772 -37.87 11.08 25.20
C MET A 772 -38.89 12.22 25.19
N GLU A 773 -40.13 11.97 24.76
CA GLU A 773 -41.23 12.96 24.79
C GLU A 773 -42.41 12.56 25.73
N VAL A 774 -42.19 11.59 26.64
CA VAL A 774 -43.09 11.35 27.79
C VAL A 774 -42.29 11.27 29.09
N LEU A 775 -41.75 12.42 29.52
CA LEU A 775 -42.06 13.02 30.83
C LEU A 775 -41.32 14.36 30.99
N GLN A 776 -41.99 15.44 30.56
CA GLN A 776 -42.24 16.56 31.47
C GLN A 776 -43.54 16.27 32.24
#